data_AF-A0ABD6GGN6-F1
#
_entry.id   AF-A0ABD6GGN6-F1
#
_cell.length_a   1.000
_cell.length_b   1.000
_cell.length_c   1.000
_cell.angle_alpha   90.00
_cell.angle_beta   90.00
_cell.angle_gamma   90.00
#
_symmetry.space_group_name_H-M   'P 1'
#
loop_
_entity.id
_entity.type
_entity.pdbx_description
1 polymer ?
#
loop_
_entity_poly.entity_id
_entity_poly.type
_entity_poly.pdbx_seq_one_letter_code
_entity_poly.pdbx_strand_id
1 'polypeptide(L)'
;MEVLAPKTLDLAIAEAQQPGARIVAGATALQLEWAKGLTKPERMISLSGLSASLSGIVEADGLIRIGAMTTLANLLASRDLAMALPLLHAAVKWVASPAVRTLATLGGNIAGRAGCLLPALLALDAVLEFAAYPHGFSVSLEHWLADAHQPAAILTAILIAPQQPQECFTFRKIGLRTAFSPSVINVAGRLIAGRSGADAVRFAVGGGIVPPTRLREAEALAACAAEDGSAWAQVHPCLVETMHVPGDAFRSAAYRRHVAANALTFGLGGFLPGRIPDCPVALPIEFARPPEGELALERMRMPARWHIRPDVEQKIRGELTYLTDHREEGMLVGRILRAGVAHARILSIDTAAAEALPGVVAVVTHRDVLGLNAFGIVVQDQPALCFDKVRHRGDPVAGVAAVDEETAERALSLIEVRYEPLPMVDDMEAALEPKAVLVHASGNLQREILFTRGDSVQAFAKADHIVEEVYITPRQMHGFMETEGGYAYVGADGRLNICAGGQHGGRDRLQLSRILGLDEDDIRVVTSPTGGAFGGKDELSVQPALALLALKAKRPVRLHLSRAESMLAGQKRHPMKIRMKTACDAQGVLLAQQVDLVADAGAYASLGPSVLETALEHAIGPYVVGNITTRGRLAYTNNGLCGAFRGFGANQMTFAVECQMDRLAALCGLSPLEICRRNLRQPGSPGYLGQVVSTSERLEEMLAAATASVLWRKPQGIGADQEWIIGTGMALNYQGNGLGSVIPDPAAGRLALNKQGLIEGAFGLDEMGQGLLPAICAAISAELGCARQDVLPLVGDTLLALDSGSTTASRGSHVVWASVRLAAPEFRLAMCRAAAGLRGCDAEQLVLVPGGFAESANHSDAFLLSYADLAAALPETDLPSVTVTFDFPKTDYADANARYIFAFGASLARVAVSRVTGEVRVLDLHQHSAAGPIIDLAAYLGQLEGGAVQGLGFTLTEDCPMQDAAYLTGNFDNYMLPGIQDAPLGLHVFALDDLDPGDVLGPRGVGELGIGAVTPAIANAIAAATGYWPPVMPVVPETLLAHLSVSA
;
A
#
# COMPACT_ATOMS: atom_id res chain seq x y z
N MET A 1 21.04 5.47 -29.18
CA MET A 1 20.15 4.43 -29.71
C MET A 1 19.32 5.04 -30.81
N GLU A 2 19.48 4.56 -32.04
CA GLU A 2 18.70 4.99 -33.20
C GLU A 2 17.42 4.14 -33.31
N VAL A 3 16.29 4.75 -33.69
CA VAL A 3 15.01 4.06 -33.87
C VAL A 3 14.56 4.17 -35.33
N LEU A 4 14.48 3.04 -36.02
CA LEU A 4 14.05 2.93 -37.42
C LEU A 4 12.64 2.34 -37.48
N ALA A 5 11.78 2.86 -38.35
CA ALA A 5 10.42 2.36 -38.56
C ALA A 5 10.17 2.03 -40.05
N PRO A 6 10.69 0.90 -40.56
CA PRO A 6 10.60 0.52 -41.96
C PRO A 6 9.15 0.45 -42.46
N LYS A 7 8.94 0.83 -43.74
CA LYS A 7 7.62 0.84 -44.39
C LYS A 7 7.32 -0.41 -45.21
N THR A 8 8.33 -1.24 -45.47
CA THR A 8 8.18 -2.52 -46.15
C THR A 8 8.89 -3.63 -45.39
N LEU A 9 8.44 -4.87 -45.61
CA LEU A 9 8.99 -6.04 -44.94
C LEU A 9 10.45 -6.29 -45.34
N ASP A 10 10.80 -6.09 -46.61
CA ASP A 10 12.16 -6.24 -47.12
C ASP A 10 13.14 -5.28 -46.43
N LEU A 11 12.73 -4.01 -46.25
CA LEU A 11 13.54 -3.04 -45.51
C LEU A 11 13.69 -3.44 -44.05
N ALA A 12 12.61 -3.93 -43.42
CA ALA A 12 12.70 -4.38 -42.04
C ALA A 12 13.64 -5.58 -41.86
N ILE A 13 13.64 -6.54 -42.80
CA ILE A 13 14.56 -7.68 -42.79
C ILE A 13 16.00 -7.20 -42.98
N ALA A 14 16.24 -6.31 -43.95
CA ALA A 14 17.57 -5.77 -44.23
C ALA A 14 18.15 -5.03 -43.01
N GLU A 15 17.34 -4.24 -42.31
CA GLU A 15 17.77 -3.54 -41.10
C GLU A 15 17.95 -4.49 -39.91
N ALA A 16 17.12 -5.53 -39.79
CA ALA A 16 17.24 -6.53 -38.71
C ALA A 16 18.52 -7.38 -38.82
N GLN A 17 19.12 -7.48 -40.01
CA GLN A 17 20.40 -8.17 -40.23
C GLN A 17 21.62 -7.36 -39.80
N GLN A 18 21.46 -6.08 -39.49
CA GLN A 18 22.56 -5.22 -39.08
C GLN A 18 23.04 -5.58 -37.65
N PRO A 19 24.36 -5.55 -37.38
CA PRO A 19 24.88 -5.80 -36.04
C PRO A 19 24.27 -4.84 -35.01
N GLY A 20 23.92 -5.37 -33.83
CA GLY A 20 23.34 -4.56 -32.75
C GLY A 20 21.89 -4.10 -32.97
N ALA A 21 21.24 -4.53 -34.06
CA ALA A 21 19.84 -4.27 -34.31
C ALA A 21 18.92 -5.16 -33.46
N ARG A 22 17.82 -4.57 -32.99
CA ARG A 22 16.78 -5.28 -32.25
C ARG A 22 15.41 -4.97 -32.82
N ILE A 23 14.66 -6.01 -33.20
CA ILE A 23 13.27 -5.88 -33.63
C ILE A 23 12.37 -5.59 -32.43
N VAL A 24 11.46 -4.62 -32.58
CA VAL A 24 10.50 -4.23 -31.55
C VAL A 24 9.11 -4.05 -32.16
N ALA A 25 8.10 -4.61 -31.48
CA ALA A 25 6.69 -4.40 -31.78
C ALA A 25 6.09 -3.37 -30.79
N GLY A 26 5.29 -3.82 -29.83
CA GLY A 26 4.64 -2.95 -28.83
C GLY A 26 5.56 -2.32 -27.77
N ALA A 27 6.85 -2.67 -27.74
CA ALA A 27 7.87 -2.16 -26.80
C ALA A 27 7.56 -2.30 -25.29
N THR A 28 6.54 -3.05 -24.90
CA THR A 28 6.02 -3.09 -23.51
C THR A 28 6.92 -3.81 -22.51
N ALA A 29 7.95 -4.53 -22.96
CA ALA A 29 8.90 -5.24 -22.10
C ALA A 29 10.27 -4.54 -21.96
N LEU A 30 10.58 -3.55 -22.81
CA LEU A 30 11.93 -2.97 -22.90
C LEU A 30 12.37 -2.32 -21.59
N GLN A 31 11.49 -1.56 -20.94
CA GLN A 31 11.82 -0.93 -19.67
C GLN A 31 12.13 -1.96 -18.57
N LEU A 32 11.38 -3.07 -18.53
CA LEU A 32 11.61 -4.16 -17.58
C LEU A 32 12.93 -4.86 -17.82
N GLU A 33 13.31 -5.03 -19.08
CA GLU A 33 14.59 -5.62 -19.47
C GLU A 33 15.78 -4.73 -19.14
N TRP A 34 15.67 -3.42 -19.43
CA TRP A 34 16.72 -2.46 -19.09
C TRP A 34 16.86 -2.31 -17.57
N ALA A 35 15.75 -2.38 -16.82
CA ALA A 35 15.78 -2.43 -15.37
C ALA A 35 16.52 -3.67 -14.83
N LYS A 36 16.55 -4.77 -15.60
CA LYS A 36 17.36 -5.98 -15.31
C LYS A 36 18.82 -5.88 -15.77
N GLY A 37 19.25 -4.72 -16.25
CA GLY A 37 20.61 -4.48 -16.72
C GLY A 37 20.90 -5.01 -18.13
N LEU A 38 19.88 -5.39 -18.91
CA LEU A 38 20.09 -5.76 -20.30
C LEU A 38 20.52 -4.55 -21.12
N THR A 39 21.56 -4.73 -21.94
CA THR A 39 22.15 -3.66 -22.75
C THR A 39 21.13 -3.07 -23.71
N LYS A 40 21.07 -1.73 -23.76
CA LYS A 40 20.26 -1.02 -24.76
C LYS A 40 20.86 -1.27 -26.14
N PRO A 41 20.06 -1.68 -27.14
CA PRO A 41 20.57 -1.91 -28.48
C PRO A 41 21.07 -0.60 -29.09
N GLU A 42 22.01 -0.70 -30.04
CA GLU A 42 22.44 0.47 -30.81
C GLU A 42 21.33 0.97 -31.73
N ARG A 43 20.59 0.02 -32.34
CA ARG A 43 19.48 0.25 -33.26
C ARG A 43 18.23 -0.53 -32.86
N MET A 44 17.07 0.15 -32.86
CA MET A 44 15.75 -0.47 -32.70
C MET A 44 14.98 -0.42 -34.02
N ILE A 45 14.54 -1.59 -34.48
CA ILE A 45 13.72 -1.74 -35.69
C ILE A 45 12.26 -1.89 -35.27
N SER A 46 11.53 -0.78 -35.28
CA SER A 46 10.11 -0.72 -34.93
C SER A 46 9.24 -1.23 -36.08
N LEU A 47 8.48 -2.30 -35.82
CA LEU A 47 7.52 -2.86 -36.78
C LEU A 47 6.23 -2.02 -36.90
N SER A 48 6.11 -0.90 -36.17
CA SER A 48 4.93 -0.02 -36.23
C SER A 48 4.63 0.49 -37.65
N GLY A 49 5.66 0.68 -38.48
CA GLY A 49 5.52 1.04 -39.90
C GLY A 49 4.83 -0.03 -40.77
N LEU A 50 4.78 -1.29 -40.30
CA LEU A 50 4.17 -2.44 -40.96
C LEU A 50 2.85 -2.87 -40.30
N SER A 51 2.32 -2.09 -39.35
CA SER A 51 1.14 -2.47 -38.58
C SER A 51 -0.07 -2.78 -39.47
N ALA A 52 -0.27 -2.04 -40.56
CA ALA A 52 -1.39 -2.28 -41.47
C ALA A 52 -1.30 -3.63 -42.21
N SER A 53 -0.09 -4.06 -42.59
CA SER A 53 0.13 -5.31 -43.34
C SER A 53 0.32 -6.53 -42.44
N LEU A 54 0.73 -6.34 -41.18
CA LEU A 54 1.02 -7.43 -40.24
C LEU A 54 0.00 -7.56 -39.11
N SER A 55 -1.15 -6.87 -39.19
CA SER A 55 -2.25 -7.01 -38.23
C SER A 55 -3.49 -7.61 -38.90
N GLY A 56 -4.38 -8.15 -38.08
CA GLY A 56 -5.66 -8.68 -38.52
C GLY A 56 -5.83 -10.16 -38.19
N ILE A 57 -7.06 -10.62 -38.34
CA ILE A 57 -7.48 -12.01 -38.09
C ILE A 57 -8.25 -12.41 -39.34
N VAL A 58 -7.78 -13.44 -40.03
CA VAL A 58 -8.37 -13.91 -41.30
C VAL A 58 -8.44 -15.43 -41.26
N GLU A 59 -9.55 -16.00 -41.71
CA GLU A 59 -9.63 -17.43 -41.96
C GLU A 59 -9.11 -17.73 -43.38
N ALA A 60 -8.11 -18.59 -43.49
CA ALA A 60 -7.49 -18.98 -44.74
C ALA A 60 -7.04 -20.45 -44.68
N ASP A 61 -7.32 -21.22 -45.73
CA ASP A 61 -6.93 -22.64 -45.83
C ASP A 61 -7.37 -23.52 -44.65
N GLY A 62 -8.53 -23.20 -44.05
CA GLY A 62 -9.06 -23.90 -42.87
C GLY A 62 -8.32 -23.58 -41.57
N LEU A 63 -7.44 -22.59 -41.56
CA LEU A 63 -6.72 -22.07 -40.40
C LEU A 63 -7.15 -20.63 -40.10
N ILE A 64 -7.07 -20.25 -38.83
CA ILE A 64 -7.12 -18.86 -38.41
C ILE A 64 -5.70 -18.30 -38.48
N ARG A 65 -5.49 -17.34 -39.39
CA ARG A 65 -4.26 -16.58 -39.53
C ARG A 65 -4.36 -15.26 -38.77
N ILE A 66 -3.53 -15.10 -37.74
CA ILE A 66 -3.44 -13.90 -36.91
C ILE A 66 -2.13 -13.17 -37.24
N GLY A 67 -2.21 -11.93 -37.72
CA GLY A 67 -1.03 -11.11 -37.98
C GLY A 67 -0.23 -10.82 -36.70
N ALA A 68 1.09 -10.88 -36.77
CA ALA A 68 2.00 -10.73 -35.62
C ALA A 68 1.91 -9.36 -34.90
N MET A 69 1.49 -8.31 -35.60
CA MET A 69 1.27 -6.97 -35.06
C MET A 69 -0.13 -6.77 -34.48
N THR A 70 -1.01 -7.78 -34.55
CA THR A 70 -2.33 -7.71 -33.92
C THR A 70 -2.18 -7.54 -32.41
N THR A 71 -2.74 -6.44 -31.90
CA THR A 71 -2.67 -6.11 -30.48
C THR A 71 -3.52 -7.06 -29.65
N LEU A 72 -3.13 -7.29 -28.40
CA LEU A 72 -3.90 -8.14 -27.49
C LEU A 72 -5.30 -7.56 -27.24
N ALA A 73 -5.46 -6.24 -27.27
CA ALA A 73 -6.76 -5.59 -27.20
C ALA A 73 -7.66 -5.95 -28.40
N ASN A 74 -7.12 -5.97 -29.61
CA ASN A 74 -7.87 -6.35 -30.81
C ASN A 74 -8.24 -7.84 -30.82
N LEU A 75 -7.37 -8.71 -30.30
CA LEU A 75 -7.71 -10.12 -30.09
C LEU A 75 -8.88 -10.28 -29.12
N LEU A 76 -8.85 -9.57 -28.00
CA LEU A 76 -9.90 -9.63 -26.98
C LEU A 76 -11.25 -9.11 -27.49
N ALA A 77 -11.23 -8.09 -28.36
CA ALA A 77 -12.43 -7.50 -28.94
C ALA A 77 -13.04 -8.32 -30.09
N SER A 78 -12.28 -9.25 -30.69
CA SER A 78 -12.73 -10.04 -31.84
C SER A 78 -13.72 -11.14 -31.44
N ARG A 79 -14.95 -11.05 -31.97
CA ARG A 79 -15.97 -12.09 -31.80
C ARG A 79 -15.63 -13.35 -32.59
N ASP A 80 -15.08 -13.19 -33.79
CA ASP A 80 -14.69 -14.32 -34.66
C ASP A 80 -13.60 -15.16 -34.00
N LEU A 81 -12.62 -14.49 -33.36
CA LEU A 81 -11.61 -15.18 -32.55
C LEU A 81 -12.21 -15.88 -31.34
N ALA A 82 -13.14 -15.24 -30.63
CA ALA A 82 -13.80 -15.85 -29.47
C ALA A 82 -14.56 -17.13 -29.83
N MET A 83 -15.13 -17.20 -31.04
CA MET A 83 -15.82 -18.39 -31.55
C MET A 83 -14.85 -19.44 -32.08
N ALA A 84 -13.85 -19.04 -32.88
CA ALA A 84 -12.95 -19.97 -33.53
C ALA A 84 -11.84 -20.51 -32.59
N LEU A 85 -11.36 -19.70 -31.65
CA LEU A 85 -10.24 -20.00 -30.75
C LEU A 85 -10.56 -19.56 -29.29
N PRO A 86 -11.60 -20.13 -28.67
CA PRO A 86 -12.04 -19.75 -27.33
C PRO A 86 -10.94 -19.87 -26.25
N LEU A 87 -10.01 -20.83 -26.36
CA LEU A 87 -8.88 -20.98 -25.42
C LEU A 87 -7.92 -19.78 -25.51
N LEU A 88 -7.56 -19.35 -26.71
CA LEU A 88 -6.69 -18.18 -26.90
C LEU A 88 -7.39 -16.90 -26.43
N HIS A 89 -8.67 -16.73 -26.77
CA HIS A 89 -9.47 -15.59 -26.34
C HIS A 89 -9.56 -15.51 -24.80
N ALA A 90 -9.82 -16.64 -24.14
CA ALA A 90 -9.81 -16.73 -22.68
C ALA A 90 -8.44 -16.38 -22.08
N ALA A 91 -7.34 -16.83 -22.70
CA ALA A 91 -5.99 -16.51 -22.24
C ALA A 91 -5.68 -15.00 -22.32
N VAL A 92 -6.04 -14.36 -23.43
CA VAL A 92 -5.80 -12.91 -23.65
C VAL A 92 -6.47 -12.04 -22.59
N LYS A 93 -7.65 -12.45 -22.08
CA LYS A 93 -8.37 -11.72 -21.02
C LYS A 93 -7.52 -11.51 -19.75
N TRP A 94 -6.66 -12.47 -19.42
CA TRP A 94 -5.87 -12.48 -18.18
C TRP A 94 -4.43 -11.97 -18.34
N VAL A 95 -3.95 -11.85 -19.58
CA VAL A 95 -2.59 -11.37 -19.87
C VAL A 95 -2.57 -9.85 -20.01
N ALA A 96 -1.67 -9.22 -19.25
CA ALA A 96 -1.41 -7.78 -19.21
C ALA A 96 -2.61 -6.90 -18.77
N SER A 97 -2.35 -5.64 -18.44
CA SER A 97 -3.39 -4.64 -18.13
C SER A 97 -4.06 -4.11 -19.40
N PRO A 98 -5.25 -3.49 -19.33
CA PRO A 98 -5.89 -2.88 -20.49
C PRO A 98 -4.96 -1.94 -21.28
N ALA A 99 -4.21 -1.07 -20.58
CA ALA A 99 -3.27 -0.13 -21.20
C ALA A 99 -2.07 -0.83 -21.86
N VAL A 100 -1.59 -1.95 -21.31
CA VAL A 100 -0.51 -2.72 -21.94
C VAL A 100 -1.05 -3.49 -23.15
N ARG A 101 -2.28 -4.00 -23.12
CA ARG A 101 -2.87 -4.77 -24.23
C ARG A 101 -3.12 -3.95 -25.49
N THR A 102 -3.28 -2.62 -25.38
CA THR A 102 -3.43 -1.75 -26.56
C THR A 102 -2.13 -1.61 -27.36
N LEU A 103 -0.98 -1.83 -26.71
CA LEU A 103 0.34 -1.75 -27.35
C LEU A 103 0.95 -3.14 -27.60
N ALA A 104 0.83 -4.05 -26.63
CA ALA A 104 1.36 -5.40 -26.73
C ALA A 104 0.72 -6.16 -27.90
N THR A 105 1.53 -6.81 -28.71
CA THR A 105 1.10 -7.60 -29.86
C THR A 105 1.29 -9.10 -29.60
N LEU A 106 0.55 -9.94 -30.32
CA LEU A 106 0.73 -11.39 -30.23
C LEU A 106 2.14 -11.82 -30.61
N GLY A 107 2.69 -11.24 -31.69
CA GLY A 107 4.04 -11.51 -32.14
C GLY A 107 5.10 -11.06 -31.12
N GLY A 108 4.91 -9.91 -30.48
CA GLY A 108 5.79 -9.45 -29.40
C GLY A 108 5.76 -10.38 -28.19
N ASN A 109 4.60 -10.96 -27.86
CA ASN A 109 4.47 -11.95 -26.79
C ASN A 109 5.25 -13.24 -27.10
N ILE A 110 5.20 -13.70 -28.36
CA ILE A 110 5.91 -14.90 -28.82
C ILE A 110 7.42 -14.66 -28.91
N ALA A 111 7.83 -13.55 -29.54
CA ALA A 111 9.23 -13.20 -29.76
C ALA A 111 10.03 -13.10 -28.44
N GLY A 112 9.36 -12.73 -27.34
CA GLY A 112 9.97 -12.73 -26.01
C GLY A 112 10.26 -14.11 -25.40
N ARG A 113 9.80 -15.22 -26.03
CA ARG A 113 9.99 -16.64 -25.62
C ARG A 113 9.50 -17.05 -24.23
N ALA A 114 9.12 -16.09 -23.38
CA ALA A 114 8.55 -16.29 -22.05
C ALA A 114 7.15 -15.64 -21.93
N GLY A 115 6.51 -15.36 -23.07
CA GLY A 115 5.19 -14.75 -23.15
C GLY A 115 4.11 -15.58 -22.46
N CYS A 116 3.22 -14.91 -21.72
CA CYS A 116 2.16 -15.56 -20.96
C CYS A 116 1.12 -16.30 -21.82
N LEU A 117 1.05 -16.04 -23.13
CA LEU A 117 0.13 -16.72 -24.05
C LEU A 117 0.73 -18.00 -24.65
N LEU A 118 2.03 -18.23 -24.48
CA LEU A 118 2.72 -19.38 -25.06
C LEU A 118 2.12 -20.73 -24.65
N PRO A 119 1.68 -20.96 -23.41
CA PRO A 119 1.02 -22.23 -23.06
C PRO A 119 -0.28 -22.45 -23.85
N ALA A 120 -1.11 -21.43 -24.02
CA ALA A 120 -2.33 -21.54 -24.83
C ALA A 120 -2.00 -21.84 -26.29
N LEU A 121 -1.01 -21.16 -26.87
CA LEU A 121 -0.57 -21.39 -28.25
C LEU A 121 0.06 -22.78 -28.45
N LEU A 122 0.82 -23.27 -27.48
CA LEU A 122 1.38 -24.63 -27.47
C LEU A 122 0.28 -25.69 -27.37
N ALA A 123 -0.70 -25.47 -26.49
CA ALA A 123 -1.85 -26.36 -26.38
C ALA A 123 -2.63 -26.39 -27.69
N LEU A 124 -2.74 -25.26 -28.40
CA LEU A 124 -3.40 -25.10 -29.70
C LEU A 124 -2.58 -25.61 -30.92
N ASP A 125 -1.37 -26.12 -30.70
CA ASP A 125 -0.47 -26.58 -31.77
C ASP A 125 -0.17 -25.48 -32.82
N ALA A 126 0.02 -24.24 -32.36
CA ALA A 126 0.23 -23.07 -33.22
C ALA A 126 1.48 -23.19 -34.13
N VAL A 127 1.36 -22.67 -35.35
CA VAL A 127 2.45 -22.56 -36.34
C VAL A 127 2.80 -21.09 -36.56
N LEU A 128 4.10 -20.78 -36.63
CA LEU A 128 4.63 -19.45 -36.82
C LEU A 128 5.07 -19.26 -38.27
N GLU A 129 4.64 -18.16 -38.90
CA GLU A 129 5.04 -17.76 -40.25
C GLU A 129 6.10 -16.66 -40.15
N PHE A 130 7.27 -16.89 -40.75
CA PHE A 130 8.37 -15.94 -40.78
C PHE A 130 8.69 -15.47 -42.19
N ALA A 131 8.99 -14.19 -42.32
CA ALA A 131 9.61 -13.63 -43.49
C ALA A 131 11.13 -13.53 -43.29
N ALA A 132 11.88 -14.12 -44.22
CA ALA A 132 13.33 -14.11 -44.27
C ALA A 132 13.78 -13.96 -45.73
N TYR A 133 15.02 -13.51 -45.93
CA TYR A 133 15.61 -13.44 -47.27
C TYR A 133 16.41 -14.73 -47.56
N PRO A 134 16.26 -15.38 -48.73
CA PRO A 134 15.40 -15.01 -49.87
C PRO A 134 13.96 -15.56 -49.81
N HIS A 135 13.66 -16.48 -48.89
CA HIS A 135 12.35 -17.11 -48.76
C HIS A 135 11.89 -17.16 -47.30
N GLY A 136 10.61 -16.90 -47.07
CA GLY A 136 9.96 -17.13 -45.77
C GLY A 136 9.83 -18.62 -45.46
N PHE A 137 9.55 -18.94 -44.20
CA PHE A 137 9.36 -20.31 -43.73
C PHE A 137 8.30 -20.35 -42.63
N SER A 138 7.71 -21.54 -42.44
CA SER A 138 6.78 -21.80 -41.34
C SER A 138 7.34 -22.89 -40.42
N VAL A 139 7.16 -22.72 -39.12
CA VAL A 139 7.70 -23.62 -38.10
C VAL A 139 6.70 -23.77 -36.96
N SER A 140 6.58 -24.96 -36.38
CA SER A 140 5.72 -25.12 -35.19
C SER A 140 6.28 -24.30 -34.03
N LEU A 141 5.40 -23.76 -33.19
CA LEU A 141 5.82 -22.98 -32.02
C LEU A 141 6.74 -23.80 -31.09
N GLU A 142 6.43 -25.08 -30.90
CA GLU A 142 7.25 -25.99 -30.09
C GLU A 142 8.67 -26.14 -30.64
N HIS A 143 8.81 -26.33 -31.96
CA HIS A 143 10.14 -26.43 -32.58
C HIS A 143 10.91 -25.12 -32.50
N TRP A 144 10.24 -23.97 -32.70
CA TRP A 144 10.85 -22.66 -32.58
C TRP A 144 11.34 -22.34 -31.16
N LEU A 145 10.61 -22.81 -30.12
CA LEU A 145 11.01 -22.67 -28.72
C LEU A 145 12.18 -23.61 -28.35
N ALA A 146 12.30 -24.77 -29.01
CA ALA A 146 13.41 -25.69 -28.82
C ALA A 146 14.69 -25.25 -29.53
N ASP A 147 14.58 -24.51 -30.64
CA ASP A 147 15.74 -23.98 -31.36
C ASP A 147 16.32 -22.76 -30.63
N ALA A 148 17.61 -22.85 -30.27
CA ALA A 148 18.37 -21.76 -29.66
C ALA A 148 18.88 -20.74 -30.70
N HIS A 149 18.97 -21.13 -31.98
CA HIS A 149 19.44 -20.26 -33.05
C HIS A 149 18.28 -19.39 -33.56
N GLN A 150 18.52 -18.09 -33.66
CA GLN A 150 17.54 -17.14 -34.19
C GLN A 150 17.95 -16.78 -35.62
N PRO A 151 17.25 -17.28 -36.66
CA PRO A 151 17.46 -16.76 -37.99
C PRO A 151 17.07 -15.27 -38.01
N ALA A 152 17.79 -14.46 -38.78
CA ALA A 152 17.45 -13.05 -39.00
C ALA A 152 16.17 -12.95 -39.85
N ALA A 153 15.02 -13.11 -39.18
CA ALA A 153 13.70 -13.24 -39.77
C ALA A 153 12.64 -12.50 -38.93
N ILE A 154 11.57 -12.06 -39.58
CA ILE A 154 10.48 -11.32 -38.94
C ILE A 154 9.26 -12.23 -38.86
N LEU A 155 8.73 -12.43 -37.65
CA LEU A 155 7.45 -13.11 -37.44
C LEU A 155 6.32 -12.29 -38.06
N THR A 156 5.66 -12.82 -39.08
CA THR A 156 4.59 -12.12 -39.82
C THR A 156 3.20 -12.54 -39.36
N ALA A 157 3.01 -13.81 -39.00
CA ALA A 157 1.72 -14.32 -38.55
C ALA A 157 1.82 -15.61 -37.71
N ILE A 158 0.69 -15.91 -37.07
CA ILE A 158 0.46 -17.12 -36.28
C ILE A 158 -0.73 -17.84 -36.92
N LEU A 159 -0.56 -19.12 -37.26
CA LEU A 159 -1.57 -19.97 -37.87
C LEU A 159 -2.06 -20.99 -36.85
N ILE A 160 -3.38 -21.09 -36.67
CA ILE A 160 -4.00 -21.98 -35.67
C ILE A 160 -5.26 -22.62 -36.25
N ALA A 161 -5.43 -23.92 -36.07
CA ALA A 161 -6.67 -24.59 -36.47
C ALA A 161 -7.85 -24.16 -35.56
N PRO A 162 -9.06 -23.90 -36.11
CA PRO A 162 -10.24 -23.63 -35.30
C PRO A 162 -10.53 -24.77 -34.32
N GLN A 163 -10.94 -24.43 -33.09
CA GLN A 163 -11.36 -25.40 -32.09
C GLN A 163 -12.77 -25.91 -32.40
N GLN A 164 -13.02 -27.19 -32.14
CA GLN A 164 -14.36 -27.77 -32.29
C GLN A 164 -15.26 -27.39 -31.09
N PRO A 165 -16.58 -27.17 -31.29
CA PRO A 165 -17.48 -26.75 -30.22
C PRO A 165 -17.54 -27.66 -28.98
N GLN A 166 -17.24 -28.94 -29.15
CA GLN A 166 -17.22 -29.96 -28.10
C GLN A 166 -15.88 -30.08 -27.36
N GLU A 167 -14.85 -29.32 -27.75
CA GLU A 167 -13.57 -29.32 -27.04
C GLU A 167 -13.73 -28.67 -25.66
N CYS A 168 -13.39 -29.42 -24.61
CA CYS A 168 -13.22 -28.84 -23.28
C CYS A 168 -11.83 -28.22 -23.18
N PHE A 169 -11.70 -27.04 -22.57
CA PHE A 169 -10.41 -26.41 -22.34
C PHE A 169 -10.34 -25.75 -20.97
N THR A 170 -9.10 -25.61 -20.48
CA THR A 170 -8.78 -24.81 -19.30
C THR A 170 -7.62 -23.89 -19.62
N PHE A 171 -7.70 -22.66 -19.12
CA PHE A 171 -6.56 -21.77 -19.01
C PHE A 171 -6.58 -21.13 -17.63
N ARG A 172 -5.45 -21.17 -16.94
CA ARG A 172 -5.26 -20.49 -15.66
C ARG A 172 -3.92 -19.77 -15.68
N LYS A 173 -3.94 -18.47 -15.40
CA LYS A 173 -2.76 -17.66 -15.12
C LYS A 173 -2.65 -17.51 -13.61
N ILE A 174 -1.69 -18.21 -13.00
CA ILE A 174 -1.41 -18.08 -11.57
C ILE A 174 -0.32 -17.01 -11.41
N GLY A 175 -0.65 -15.96 -10.65
CA GLY A 175 0.25 -14.83 -10.36
C GLY A 175 0.55 -14.70 -8.87
N LEU A 176 1.21 -13.60 -8.51
CA LEU A 176 1.45 -13.18 -7.12
C LEU A 176 0.23 -12.49 -6.48
N ARG A 177 -0.76 -12.11 -7.30
CA ARG A 177 -2.10 -11.62 -6.92
C ARG A 177 -3.12 -11.93 -8.03
N THR A 178 -4.40 -11.61 -7.82
CA THR A 178 -5.52 -12.05 -8.68
C THR A 178 -5.40 -11.59 -10.13
N ALA A 179 -4.94 -10.36 -10.39
CA ALA A 179 -4.80 -9.85 -11.75
C ALA A 179 -3.57 -8.95 -11.94
N PHE A 180 -3.18 -8.74 -13.21
CA PHE A 180 -2.11 -7.82 -13.61
C PHE A 180 -0.76 -8.01 -12.87
N SER A 181 -0.48 -9.25 -12.50
CA SER A 181 0.76 -9.68 -11.85
C SER A 181 1.70 -10.39 -12.84
N PRO A 182 3.02 -10.43 -12.57
CA PRO A 182 3.92 -11.45 -13.10
C PRO A 182 3.34 -12.86 -12.87
N SER A 183 3.64 -13.75 -13.80
CA SER A 183 3.21 -15.15 -13.71
C SER A 183 4.13 -15.93 -12.78
N VAL A 184 3.52 -16.65 -11.84
CA VAL A 184 4.13 -17.78 -11.15
C VAL A 184 4.15 -18.97 -12.12
N ILE A 185 2.99 -19.32 -12.68
CA ILE A 185 2.90 -20.33 -13.73
C ILE A 185 1.57 -20.14 -14.46
N ASN A 186 1.60 -20.27 -15.78
CA ASN A 186 0.40 -20.32 -16.59
C ASN A 186 0.24 -21.73 -17.12
N VAL A 187 -1.00 -22.20 -17.17
CA VAL A 187 -1.33 -23.51 -17.71
C VAL A 187 -2.42 -23.41 -18.75
N ALA A 188 -2.33 -24.27 -19.75
CA ALA A 188 -3.37 -24.47 -20.75
C ALA A 188 -3.57 -25.96 -20.98
N GLY A 189 -4.83 -26.39 -20.97
CA GLY A 189 -5.24 -27.75 -21.28
C GLY A 189 -6.37 -27.75 -22.30
N ARG A 190 -6.38 -28.74 -23.20
CA ARG A 190 -7.56 -29.05 -24.02
C ARG A 190 -7.79 -30.55 -24.16
N LEU A 191 -9.05 -30.95 -24.17
CA LEU A 191 -9.54 -32.29 -24.48
C LEU A 191 -10.21 -32.23 -25.86
N ILE A 192 -9.67 -32.99 -26.79
CA ILE A 192 -10.09 -33.04 -28.20
C ILE A 192 -10.88 -34.33 -28.40
N ALA A 193 -12.19 -34.22 -28.60
CA ALA A 193 -13.05 -35.38 -28.79
C ALA A 193 -12.70 -36.14 -30.08
N GLY A 194 -12.40 -37.44 -29.97
CA GLY A 194 -12.09 -38.30 -31.11
C GLY A 194 -13.32 -38.70 -31.91
N ARG A 195 -13.22 -38.74 -33.26
CA ARG A 195 -14.32 -39.26 -34.12
C ARG A 195 -14.56 -40.77 -33.97
N SER A 196 -13.65 -41.50 -33.32
CA SER A 196 -13.68 -42.96 -33.16
C SER A 196 -13.51 -43.44 -31.71
N GLY A 197 -13.73 -42.56 -30.73
CA GLY A 197 -13.66 -42.90 -29.29
C GLY A 197 -12.31 -42.65 -28.60
N ALA A 198 -11.23 -42.31 -29.33
CA ALA A 198 -9.95 -41.95 -28.73
C ALA A 198 -9.80 -40.42 -28.65
N ASP A 199 -10.01 -39.86 -27.46
CA ASP A 199 -9.83 -38.42 -27.22
C ASP A 199 -8.34 -38.08 -27.10
N ALA A 200 -7.92 -36.97 -27.71
CA ALA A 200 -6.56 -36.46 -27.58
C ALA A 200 -6.50 -35.34 -26.55
N VAL A 201 -5.53 -35.39 -25.64
CA VAL A 201 -5.31 -34.35 -24.63
C VAL A 201 -4.06 -33.54 -24.97
N ARG A 202 -4.09 -32.25 -24.67
CA ARG A 202 -2.94 -31.34 -24.79
C ARG A 202 -2.76 -30.61 -23.48
N PHE A 203 -1.54 -30.61 -22.97
CA PHE A 203 -1.15 -29.93 -21.74
C PHE A 203 0.08 -29.08 -21.99
N ALA A 204 0.01 -27.82 -21.60
CA ALA A 204 1.12 -26.90 -21.70
C ALA A 204 1.23 -26.04 -20.44
N VAL A 205 2.48 -25.73 -20.08
CA VAL A 205 2.82 -24.81 -18.99
C VAL A 205 3.80 -23.76 -19.49
N GLY A 206 3.97 -22.66 -18.75
CA GLY A 206 4.95 -21.62 -19.05
C GLY A 206 4.68 -20.30 -18.32
N GLY A 207 5.48 -19.28 -18.62
CA GLY A 207 5.29 -17.92 -18.13
C GLY A 207 6.16 -17.59 -16.91
N GLY A 208 6.52 -16.30 -16.78
CA GLY A 208 7.50 -15.88 -15.77
C GLY A 208 8.85 -16.53 -16.03
N ILE A 209 9.41 -17.18 -15.01
CA ILE A 209 10.65 -17.96 -15.14
C ILE A 209 10.43 -19.38 -15.67
N VAL A 210 9.18 -19.83 -15.85
CA VAL A 210 8.85 -21.18 -16.30
C VAL A 210 8.97 -21.24 -17.84
N PRO A 211 9.88 -22.07 -18.38
CA PRO A 211 9.99 -22.27 -19.83
C PRO A 211 8.66 -22.81 -20.39
N PRO A 212 8.17 -22.29 -21.53
CA PRO A 212 6.97 -22.84 -22.15
C PRO A 212 7.23 -24.28 -22.65
N THR A 213 6.41 -25.24 -22.24
CA THR A 213 6.66 -26.68 -22.52
C THR A 213 5.36 -27.47 -22.62
N ARG A 214 5.34 -28.50 -23.47
CA ARG A 214 4.28 -29.50 -23.60
C ARG A 214 4.53 -30.69 -22.67
N LEU A 215 3.50 -31.18 -22.00
CA LEU A 215 3.62 -32.27 -21.01
C LEU A 215 3.24 -33.62 -21.63
N ARG A 216 4.07 -34.10 -22.56
CA ARG A 216 3.77 -35.26 -23.43
C ARG A 216 3.48 -36.56 -22.69
N GLU A 217 4.18 -36.83 -21.59
CA GLU A 217 3.99 -38.06 -20.79
C GLU A 217 2.59 -38.09 -20.16
N ALA A 218 2.16 -36.98 -19.56
CA ALA A 218 0.82 -36.83 -19.02
C ALA A 218 -0.26 -36.81 -20.12
N GLU A 219 0.02 -36.24 -21.29
CA GLU A 219 -0.89 -36.28 -22.44
C GLU A 219 -1.16 -37.71 -22.91
N ALA A 220 -0.12 -38.55 -22.99
CA ALA A 220 -0.25 -39.95 -23.40
C ALA A 220 -1.10 -40.75 -22.40
N LEU A 221 -0.88 -40.53 -21.09
CA LEU A 221 -1.66 -41.17 -20.03
C LEU A 221 -3.12 -40.71 -20.04
N ALA A 222 -3.37 -39.41 -20.22
CA ALA A 222 -4.72 -38.84 -20.25
C ALA A 222 -5.51 -39.27 -21.49
N ALA A 223 -4.84 -39.49 -22.63
CA ALA A 223 -5.48 -40.04 -23.84
C ALA A 223 -6.00 -41.47 -23.62
N CYS A 224 -5.31 -42.29 -22.80
CA CYS A 224 -5.81 -43.61 -22.39
C CYS A 224 -6.96 -43.52 -21.37
N ALA A 225 -7.04 -42.43 -20.60
CA ALA A 225 -8.03 -42.24 -19.53
C ALA A 225 -9.42 -41.80 -20.01
N ALA A 226 -9.50 -41.19 -21.18
CA ALA A 226 -10.75 -40.68 -21.73
C ALA A 226 -11.78 -41.78 -22.07
N GLU A 227 -11.36 -43.05 -22.12
CA GLU A 227 -12.24 -44.18 -22.43
C GLU A 227 -13.00 -44.75 -21.21
N ASP A 228 -12.51 -44.60 -19.96
CA ASP A 228 -13.11 -45.24 -18.77
C ASP A 228 -13.19 -44.37 -17.49
N GLY A 229 -12.64 -43.15 -17.48
CA GLY A 229 -12.67 -42.21 -16.36
C GLY A 229 -11.80 -42.58 -15.15
N SER A 230 -11.27 -43.80 -15.07
CA SER A 230 -10.50 -44.32 -13.94
C SER A 230 -9.05 -43.83 -13.92
N ALA A 231 -8.49 -43.51 -15.08
CA ALA A 231 -7.09 -43.09 -15.21
C ALA A 231 -6.84 -41.59 -14.98
N TRP A 232 -7.87 -40.73 -14.82
CA TRP A 232 -7.68 -39.35 -14.35
C TRP A 232 -7.01 -39.27 -12.97
N ALA A 233 -7.20 -40.30 -12.14
CA ALA A 233 -6.53 -40.44 -10.85
C ALA A 233 -4.99 -40.59 -10.97
N GLN A 234 -4.49 -41.07 -12.11
CA GLN A 234 -3.06 -41.26 -12.38
C GLN A 234 -2.44 -40.05 -13.11
N VAL A 235 -3.25 -39.25 -13.83
CA VAL A 235 -2.78 -38.07 -14.56
C VAL A 235 -2.22 -37.01 -13.62
N HIS A 236 -2.86 -36.76 -12.46
CA HIS A 236 -2.38 -35.76 -11.51
C HIS A 236 -0.99 -36.08 -10.93
N PRO A 237 -0.73 -37.27 -10.35
CA PRO A 237 0.61 -37.66 -9.91
C PRO A 237 1.66 -37.58 -11.03
N CYS A 238 1.31 -38.06 -12.23
CA CYS A 238 2.20 -37.99 -13.40
C CYS A 238 2.60 -36.54 -13.72
N LEU A 239 1.64 -35.59 -13.71
CA LEU A 239 1.93 -34.16 -13.91
C LEU A 239 2.86 -33.62 -12.82
N VAL A 240 2.67 -34.00 -11.56
CA VAL A 240 3.51 -33.51 -10.45
C VAL A 240 4.93 -34.08 -10.51
N GLU A 241 5.10 -35.33 -10.95
CA GLU A 241 6.39 -36.03 -10.99
C GLU A 241 7.23 -35.66 -12.21
N THR A 242 6.61 -35.53 -13.38
CA THR A 242 7.31 -35.38 -14.67
C THR A 242 7.55 -33.92 -15.07
N MET A 243 6.85 -32.97 -14.44
CA MET A 243 6.95 -31.55 -14.75
C MET A 243 8.22 -30.92 -14.19
N HIS A 244 9.10 -30.43 -15.07
CA HIS A 244 10.34 -29.78 -14.68
C HIS A 244 10.18 -28.25 -14.72
N VAL A 245 10.00 -27.62 -13.55
CA VAL A 245 9.84 -26.17 -13.42
C VAL A 245 10.74 -25.60 -12.33
N PRO A 246 11.34 -24.40 -12.53
CA PRO A 246 12.19 -23.76 -11.54
C PRO A 246 11.40 -23.10 -10.41
N GLY A 247 12.03 -22.94 -9.24
CA GLY A 247 11.55 -22.08 -8.16
C GLY A 247 12.30 -20.74 -8.13
N ASP A 248 11.80 -19.79 -7.36
CA ASP A 248 12.46 -18.52 -7.05
C ASP A 248 12.16 -18.10 -5.60
N ALA A 249 12.59 -16.87 -5.23
CA ALA A 249 12.36 -16.31 -3.91
C ALA A 249 10.87 -16.09 -3.56
N PHE A 250 9.98 -16.09 -4.56
CA PHE A 250 8.55 -15.88 -4.34
C PHE A 250 7.78 -17.19 -4.22
N ARG A 251 8.09 -18.20 -5.06
CA ARG A 251 7.37 -19.49 -5.07
C ARG A 251 8.29 -20.65 -5.41
N SER A 252 8.13 -21.75 -4.66
CA SER A 252 8.94 -22.95 -4.87
C SER A 252 8.59 -23.66 -6.18
N ALA A 253 9.53 -24.50 -6.64
CA ALA A 253 9.30 -25.42 -7.74
C ALA A 253 8.17 -26.42 -7.42
N ALA A 254 8.09 -26.87 -6.16
CA ALA A 254 7.08 -27.83 -5.72
C ALA A 254 5.67 -27.23 -5.84
N TYR A 255 5.47 -25.99 -5.36
CA TYR A 255 4.19 -25.30 -5.50
C TYR A 255 3.75 -25.17 -6.95
N ARG A 256 4.67 -24.76 -7.86
CA ARG A 256 4.38 -24.61 -9.29
C ARG A 256 3.89 -25.91 -9.93
N ARG A 257 4.51 -27.05 -9.60
CA ARG A 257 4.07 -28.36 -10.10
C ARG A 257 2.67 -28.72 -9.61
N HIS A 258 2.41 -28.56 -8.32
CA HIS A 258 1.11 -28.91 -7.73
C HIS A 258 -0.02 -28.02 -8.26
N VAL A 259 0.17 -26.70 -8.28
CA VAL A 259 -0.86 -25.78 -8.78
C VAL A 259 -1.14 -25.99 -10.27
N ALA A 260 -0.11 -26.30 -11.06
CA ALA A 260 -0.28 -26.60 -12.47
C ALA A 260 -1.04 -27.91 -12.68
N ALA A 261 -0.68 -28.98 -11.95
CA ALA A 261 -1.38 -30.25 -11.99
C ALA A 261 -2.85 -30.09 -11.59
N ASN A 262 -3.13 -29.40 -10.47
CA ASN A 262 -4.48 -29.10 -10.00
C ASN A 262 -5.29 -28.35 -11.05
N ALA A 263 -4.73 -27.27 -11.62
CA ALA A 263 -5.42 -26.44 -12.59
C ALA A 263 -5.72 -27.15 -13.92
N LEU A 264 -4.85 -28.07 -14.34
CA LEU A 264 -5.05 -28.88 -15.55
C LEU A 264 -6.09 -29.98 -15.34
N THR A 265 -6.00 -30.77 -14.28
CA THR A 265 -6.91 -31.90 -14.06
C THR A 265 -8.30 -31.43 -13.66
N PHE A 266 -8.41 -30.51 -12.71
CA PHE A 266 -9.70 -29.97 -12.28
C PHE A 266 -10.37 -29.16 -13.40
N GLY A 267 -9.60 -28.35 -14.13
CA GLY A 267 -10.12 -27.51 -15.19
C GLY A 267 -10.69 -28.28 -16.40
N LEU A 268 -10.37 -29.56 -16.55
CA LEU A 268 -10.90 -30.44 -17.61
C LEU A 268 -11.93 -31.45 -17.09
N GLY A 269 -12.46 -31.25 -15.87
CA GLY A 269 -13.53 -32.09 -15.31
C GLY A 269 -13.05 -33.25 -14.43
N GLY A 270 -11.77 -33.31 -14.07
CA GLY A 270 -11.23 -34.24 -13.07
C GLY A 270 -11.47 -33.79 -11.62
N PHE A 271 -10.99 -34.60 -10.66
CA PHE A 271 -11.10 -34.31 -9.22
C PHE A 271 -9.84 -33.63 -8.67
N LEU A 272 -10.01 -32.82 -7.63
CA LEU A 272 -8.89 -32.27 -6.86
C LEU A 272 -8.45 -33.28 -5.78
N PRO A 273 -7.14 -33.56 -5.65
CA PRO A 273 -6.62 -34.38 -4.57
C PRO A 273 -6.68 -33.63 -3.23
N GLY A 274 -6.43 -34.36 -2.14
CA GLY A 274 -6.37 -33.81 -0.78
C GLY A 274 -7.69 -33.85 -0.02
N ARG A 275 -7.61 -33.49 1.27
CA ARG A 275 -8.75 -33.52 2.18
C ARG A 275 -9.69 -32.34 1.90
N ILE A 276 -10.98 -32.61 2.00
CA ILE A 276 -11.98 -31.58 2.30
C ILE A 276 -11.89 -31.35 3.81
N PRO A 277 -11.37 -30.20 4.29
CA PRO A 277 -11.30 -29.95 5.72
C PRO A 277 -12.72 -30.07 6.30
N ASP A 278 -12.86 -30.70 7.46
CA ASP A 278 -14.08 -30.53 8.22
C ASP A 278 -14.13 -29.05 8.59
N CYS A 279 -15.02 -28.30 7.93
CA CYS A 279 -15.28 -26.93 8.32
C CYS A 279 -15.58 -26.97 9.82
N PRO A 280 -14.87 -26.21 10.68
CA PRO A 280 -15.20 -26.13 12.10
C PRO A 280 -16.70 -25.92 12.22
N VAL A 281 -17.39 -26.76 13.00
CA VAL A 281 -18.84 -26.63 13.15
C VAL A 281 -19.10 -25.20 13.63
N ALA A 282 -19.73 -24.40 12.78
CA ALA A 282 -20.08 -23.04 13.13
C ALA A 282 -21.00 -23.13 14.35
N LEU A 283 -20.47 -22.73 15.52
CA LEU A 283 -21.26 -22.69 16.74
C LEU A 283 -22.43 -21.72 16.48
N PRO A 284 -23.66 -22.08 16.88
CA PRO A 284 -24.82 -21.25 16.63
C PRO A 284 -24.59 -19.86 17.21
N ILE A 285 -24.67 -18.83 16.37
CA ILE A 285 -24.59 -17.43 16.79
C ILE A 285 -26.00 -16.98 17.13
N GLU A 286 -26.22 -16.57 18.39
CA GLU A 286 -27.43 -15.86 18.79
C GLU A 286 -27.38 -14.45 18.21
N PHE A 287 -28.26 -14.16 17.25
CA PHE A 287 -28.26 -12.89 16.56
C PHE A 287 -28.81 -11.77 17.45
N ALA A 288 -28.01 -10.71 17.58
CA ALA A 288 -28.43 -9.44 18.15
C ALA A 288 -29.04 -8.52 17.09
N ARG A 289 -29.70 -7.44 17.54
CA ARG A 289 -29.98 -6.29 16.68
C ARG A 289 -28.71 -5.45 16.53
N PRO A 290 -28.51 -4.76 15.39
CA PRO A 290 -27.47 -3.75 15.30
C PRO A 290 -27.60 -2.72 16.43
N PRO A 291 -26.49 -2.09 16.87
CA PRO A 291 -26.53 -1.04 17.87
C PRO A 291 -27.50 0.08 17.47
N GLU A 292 -28.16 0.67 18.46
CA GLU A 292 -29.00 1.85 18.24
C GLU A 292 -28.14 3.02 17.72
N GLY A 293 -28.63 3.74 16.71
CA GLY A 293 -27.91 4.87 16.12
C GLY A 293 -26.85 4.51 15.08
N GLU A 294 -26.55 3.22 14.84
CA GLU A 294 -25.59 2.82 13.81
C GLU A 294 -26.06 3.18 12.40
N LEU A 295 -25.19 3.85 11.64
CA LEU A 295 -25.46 4.33 10.30
C LEU A 295 -24.67 3.51 9.27
N ALA A 296 -25.37 2.98 8.26
CA ALA A 296 -24.71 2.49 7.03
C ALA A 296 -24.31 3.69 6.17
N LEU A 297 -23.01 3.88 5.98
CA LEU A 297 -22.46 5.04 5.28
C LEU A 297 -22.49 4.80 3.76
N GLU A 298 -23.44 5.42 3.07
CA GLU A 298 -23.58 5.30 1.62
C GLU A 298 -23.97 6.64 0.98
N ARG A 299 -23.21 7.08 -0.04
CA ARG A 299 -23.50 8.31 -0.80
C ARG A 299 -24.96 8.41 -1.24
N MET A 300 -25.50 7.32 -1.80
CA MET A 300 -26.85 7.29 -2.38
C MET A 300 -27.96 7.37 -1.33
N ARG A 301 -27.69 6.96 -0.08
CA ARG A 301 -28.66 7.01 1.02
C ARG A 301 -28.58 8.31 1.83
N MET A 302 -27.45 9.01 1.75
CA MET A 302 -27.19 10.22 2.54
C MET A 302 -26.79 11.43 1.67
N PRO A 303 -27.55 11.78 0.61
CA PRO A 303 -27.16 12.83 -0.33
C PRO A 303 -27.02 14.21 0.35
N ALA A 304 -27.81 14.50 1.39
CA ALA A 304 -27.76 15.77 2.12
C ALA A 304 -26.50 15.95 2.98
N ARG A 305 -25.81 14.85 3.34
CA ARG A 305 -24.54 14.88 4.08
C ARG A 305 -23.33 14.70 3.17
N TRP A 306 -23.56 14.42 1.89
CA TRP A 306 -22.50 14.16 0.93
C TRP A 306 -22.02 15.46 0.27
N HIS A 307 -20.77 15.82 0.53
CA HIS A 307 -20.15 17.02 -0.03
C HIS A 307 -19.01 16.62 -0.95
N ILE A 308 -18.90 17.32 -2.09
CA ILE A 308 -17.77 17.15 -2.99
C ILE A 308 -16.59 17.92 -2.38
N ARG A 309 -15.44 17.26 -2.32
CA ARG A 309 -14.23 17.89 -1.78
C ARG A 309 -13.81 19.06 -2.68
N PRO A 310 -13.32 20.18 -2.12
CA PRO A 310 -12.92 21.35 -2.92
C PRO A 310 -11.84 21.06 -3.97
N ASP A 311 -10.99 20.06 -3.75
CA ASP A 311 -9.84 19.70 -4.57
C ASP A 311 -10.14 18.67 -5.67
N VAL A 312 -11.35 18.09 -5.72
CA VAL A 312 -11.66 16.97 -6.63
C VAL A 312 -11.77 17.40 -8.10
N GLU A 313 -12.35 18.56 -8.39
CA GLU A 313 -12.54 19.01 -9.77
C GLU A 313 -11.20 19.20 -10.49
N GLN A 314 -10.26 19.89 -9.84
CA GLN A 314 -8.91 20.11 -10.36
C GLN A 314 -8.14 18.78 -10.51
N LYS A 315 -8.31 17.82 -9.57
CA LYS A 315 -7.69 16.49 -9.67
C LYS A 315 -8.20 15.72 -10.89
N ILE A 316 -9.50 15.72 -11.15
CA ILE A 316 -10.10 15.01 -12.31
C ILE A 316 -9.62 15.62 -13.63
N ARG A 317 -9.46 16.94 -13.70
CA ARG A 317 -8.98 17.64 -14.90
C ARG A 317 -7.46 17.59 -15.08
N GLY A 318 -6.71 17.16 -14.06
CA GLY A 318 -5.25 17.23 -14.07
C GLY A 318 -4.71 18.66 -13.94
N GLU A 319 -5.48 19.57 -13.34
CA GLU A 319 -5.14 20.98 -13.14
C GLU A 319 -4.54 21.24 -11.74
N LEU A 320 -4.77 20.34 -10.77
CA LEU A 320 -4.14 20.44 -9.46
C LEU A 320 -2.64 20.20 -9.61
N THR A 321 -1.84 21.20 -9.25
CA THR A 321 -0.37 21.12 -9.29
C THR A 321 0.13 20.59 -7.95
N TYR A 322 0.70 19.39 -7.92
CA TYR A 322 1.42 18.90 -6.75
C TYR A 322 2.78 19.60 -6.64
N LEU A 323 3.40 19.56 -5.46
CA LEU A 323 4.70 20.21 -5.24
C LEU A 323 5.79 19.64 -6.17
N THR A 324 5.67 18.38 -6.58
CA THR A 324 6.56 17.72 -7.55
C THR A 324 6.36 18.17 -9.00
N ASP A 325 5.25 18.84 -9.32
CA ASP A 325 4.88 19.23 -10.68
C ASP A 325 5.43 20.60 -11.07
N HIS A 326 5.85 21.41 -10.08
CA HIS A 326 6.35 22.77 -10.32
C HIS A 326 7.54 22.79 -11.28
N ARG A 327 7.46 23.64 -12.31
CA ARG A 327 8.52 23.88 -13.29
C ARG A 327 8.58 25.36 -13.57
N GLU A 328 9.79 25.90 -13.69
CA GLU A 328 10.02 27.29 -14.08
C GLU A 328 11.31 27.41 -14.92
N GLU A 329 11.43 28.52 -15.64
CA GLU A 329 12.59 28.79 -16.48
C GLU A 329 13.87 28.88 -15.64
N GLY A 330 14.93 28.21 -16.08
CA GLY A 330 16.21 28.21 -15.39
C GLY A 330 16.27 27.33 -14.12
N MET A 331 15.19 26.62 -13.78
CA MET A 331 15.16 25.65 -12.69
C MET A 331 16.08 24.45 -12.96
N LEU A 332 16.89 24.10 -11.98
CA LEU A 332 17.86 23.00 -12.07
C LEU A 332 17.25 21.66 -11.68
N VAL A 333 17.81 20.57 -12.21
CA VAL A 333 17.46 19.20 -11.88
C VAL A 333 18.42 18.64 -10.85
N GLY A 334 17.89 18.36 -9.67
CA GLY A 334 18.54 17.70 -8.54
C GLY A 334 18.52 16.18 -8.65
N ARG A 335 19.64 15.53 -8.30
CA ARG A 335 19.77 14.07 -8.16
C ARG A 335 20.64 13.72 -6.95
N ILE A 336 20.43 12.52 -6.38
CA ILE A 336 21.16 12.03 -5.20
C ILE A 336 21.96 10.80 -5.60
N LEU A 337 23.26 10.81 -5.31
CA LEU A 337 24.09 9.61 -5.37
C LEU A 337 23.79 8.73 -4.16
N ARG A 338 23.24 7.53 -4.41
CA ARG A 338 22.99 6.50 -3.39
C ARG A 338 24.23 5.64 -3.17
N ALA A 339 24.39 5.11 -1.96
CA ALA A 339 25.56 4.31 -1.58
C ALA A 339 25.76 3.08 -2.46
N GLY A 340 24.68 2.38 -2.83
CA GLY A 340 24.72 1.17 -3.67
C GLY A 340 25.27 -0.09 -2.97
N VAL A 341 25.91 0.06 -1.80
CA VAL A 341 26.46 -1.03 -0.97
C VAL A 341 25.79 -1.04 0.41
N ALA A 342 25.65 -2.22 1.01
CA ALA A 342 24.89 -2.39 2.27
C ALA A 342 25.65 -1.88 3.50
N HIS A 343 26.95 -2.13 3.61
CA HIS A 343 27.75 -1.71 4.75
C HIS A 343 29.20 -1.51 4.36
N ALA A 344 29.71 -0.29 4.48
CA ALA A 344 31.10 0.03 4.15
C ALA A 344 31.57 1.32 4.80
N ARG A 345 32.87 1.41 5.12
CA ARG A 345 33.48 2.72 5.44
C ARG A 345 33.68 3.51 4.15
N ILE A 346 33.47 4.82 4.22
CA ILE A 346 33.78 5.75 3.15
C ILE A 346 35.22 6.22 3.36
N LEU A 347 36.12 5.87 2.44
CA LEU A 347 37.53 6.27 2.49
C LEU A 347 37.74 7.65 1.87
N SER A 348 37.03 7.93 0.77
CA SER A 348 37.08 9.21 0.07
C SER A 348 35.87 9.40 -0.84
N ILE A 349 35.49 10.67 -1.05
CA ILE A 349 34.50 11.11 -2.06
C ILE A 349 35.21 12.14 -2.93
N ASP A 350 35.32 11.88 -4.23
CA ASP A 350 35.87 12.81 -5.23
C ASP A 350 34.77 13.28 -6.19
N THR A 351 34.55 14.59 -6.22
CA THR A 351 33.52 15.26 -7.03
C THR A 351 34.10 16.04 -8.21
N ALA A 352 35.43 16.08 -8.39
CA ALA A 352 36.08 17.02 -9.30
C ALA A 352 35.63 16.85 -10.76
N ALA A 353 35.48 15.61 -11.23
CA ALA A 353 35.03 15.34 -12.59
C ALA A 353 33.56 15.71 -12.81
N ALA A 354 32.70 15.52 -11.80
CA ALA A 354 31.30 15.92 -11.85
C ALA A 354 31.14 17.45 -11.85
N GLU A 355 31.90 18.16 -11.00
CA GLU A 355 31.91 19.63 -10.94
C GLU A 355 32.42 20.27 -12.24
N ALA A 356 33.38 19.63 -12.92
CA ALA A 356 33.92 20.10 -14.20
C ALA A 356 33.00 19.81 -15.40
N LEU A 357 31.95 18.99 -15.25
CA LEU A 357 31.06 18.63 -16.34
C LEU A 357 30.21 19.84 -16.78
N PRO A 358 30.24 20.24 -18.07
CA PRO A 358 29.40 21.32 -18.56
C PRO A 358 27.91 21.07 -18.29
N GLY A 359 27.23 22.08 -17.74
CA GLY A 359 25.82 22.02 -17.36
C GLY A 359 25.57 21.63 -15.90
N VAL A 360 26.59 21.17 -15.16
CA VAL A 360 26.52 21.04 -13.69
C VAL A 360 26.70 22.41 -13.04
N VAL A 361 25.85 22.73 -12.07
CA VAL A 361 25.85 24.02 -11.36
C VAL A 361 26.26 23.87 -9.90
N ALA A 362 25.86 22.77 -9.25
CA ALA A 362 26.28 22.47 -7.88
C ALA A 362 26.44 20.97 -7.67
N VAL A 363 27.45 20.60 -6.89
CA VAL A 363 27.61 19.26 -6.31
C VAL A 363 27.74 19.43 -4.81
N VAL A 364 26.99 18.70 -4.01
CA VAL A 364 27.02 18.76 -2.54
C VAL A 364 27.45 17.42 -1.94
N THR A 365 28.22 17.48 -0.86
CA THR A 365 28.63 16.34 -0.03
C THR A 365 28.41 16.70 1.43
N HIS A 366 28.79 15.82 2.36
CA HIS A 366 28.81 16.13 3.79
C HIS A 366 29.57 17.43 4.15
N ARG A 367 30.53 17.87 3.31
CA ARG A 367 31.31 19.09 3.52
C ARG A 367 30.49 20.37 3.40
N ASP A 368 29.34 20.30 2.74
CA ASP A 368 28.43 21.42 2.55
C ASP A 368 27.42 21.55 3.70
N VAL A 369 27.38 20.59 4.62
CA VAL A 369 26.55 20.64 5.83
C VAL A 369 27.24 21.52 6.87
N LEU A 370 26.68 22.69 7.16
CA LEU A 370 27.26 23.67 8.09
C LEU A 370 26.89 23.42 9.55
N GLY A 371 25.74 22.77 9.79
CA GLY A 371 25.26 22.42 11.12
C GLY A 371 25.50 20.94 11.47
N LEU A 372 24.49 20.29 12.04
CA LEU A 372 24.52 18.88 12.39
C LEU A 372 24.26 18.00 11.16
N ASN A 373 25.25 17.21 10.73
CA ASN A 373 25.06 16.20 9.68
C ASN A 373 24.35 14.94 10.21
N ALA A 374 23.17 15.14 10.79
CA ALA A 374 22.25 14.10 11.22
C ALA A 374 20.84 14.65 11.39
N PHE A 375 19.85 13.82 11.13
CA PHE A 375 18.44 14.07 11.41
C PHE A 375 17.77 12.79 11.93
N GLY A 376 16.53 12.93 12.36
CA GLY A 376 15.73 11.87 12.95
C GLY A 376 14.78 12.43 14.01
N ILE A 377 13.53 11.99 14.01
CA ILE A 377 12.49 12.52 14.92
C ILE A 377 12.79 12.19 16.39
N VAL A 378 13.16 10.93 16.68
CA VAL A 378 13.44 10.48 18.07
C VAL A 378 14.93 10.49 18.37
N VAL A 379 15.74 9.97 17.44
CA VAL A 379 17.21 9.91 17.55
C VAL A 379 17.79 10.49 16.28
N GLN A 380 18.68 11.49 16.41
CA GLN A 380 19.36 12.09 15.26
C GLN A 380 20.55 11.22 14.84
N ASP A 381 20.26 10.04 14.29
CA ASP A 381 21.25 9.03 13.89
C ASP A 381 21.42 8.87 12.37
N GLN A 382 20.55 9.48 11.56
CA GLN A 382 20.60 9.39 10.10
C GLN A 382 21.33 10.59 9.48
N PRO A 383 22.47 10.40 8.79
CA PRO A 383 23.18 11.50 8.14
C PRO A 383 22.38 12.15 7.01
N ALA A 384 22.48 13.48 6.87
CA ALA A 384 21.95 14.17 5.69
C ALA A 384 22.70 13.73 4.41
N LEU A 385 24.03 13.61 4.50
CA LEU A 385 24.90 12.98 3.51
C LEU A 385 25.99 12.18 4.23
N CYS A 386 26.14 10.90 3.91
CA CYS A 386 27.09 10.00 4.56
C CYS A 386 28.55 10.39 4.26
N PHE A 387 29.42 10.23 5.27
CA PHE A 387 30.83 10.65 5.17
C PHE A 387 31.82 9.67 5.82
N ASP A 388 31.39 8.96 6.86
CA ASP A 388 32.18 8.01 7.62
C ASP A 388 31.91 6.58 7.14
N LYS A 389 30.63 6.21 7.06
CA LYS A 389 30.16 4.86 6.82
C LYS A 389 28.75 4.90 6.23
N VAL A 390 28.48 3.99 5.31
CA VAL A 390 27.13 3.67 4.85
C VAL A 390 26.63 2.45 5.60
N ARG A 391 25.36 2.49 6.04
CA ARG A 391 24.68 1.46 6.84
C ARG A 391 23.60 0.73 6.06
N HIS A 392 23.14 1.27 4.92
CA HIS A 392 22.31 0.55 3.96
C HIS A 392 22.51 1.07 2.53
N ARG A 393 22.05 0.28 1.54
CA ARG A 393 22.23 0.58 0.10
C ARG A 393 21.64 1.91 -0.37
N GLY A 394 20.63 2.42 0.33
CA GLY A 394 19.90 3.65 -0.02
C GLY A 394 20.46 4.92 0.62
N ASP A 395 21.52 4.81 1.41
CA ASP A 395 22.15 5.97 2.08
C ASP A 395 22.55 7.05 1.05
N PRO A 396 22.25 8.33 1.30
CA PRO A 396 22.67 9.41 0.44
C PRO A 396 24.14 9.75 0.70
N VAL A 397 24.96 9.89 -0.36
CA VAL A 397 26.41 10.18 -0.24
C VAL A 397 26.75 11.56 -0.80
N ALA A 398 26.13 11.93 -1.93
CA ALA A 398 26.31 13.22 -2.58
C ALA A 398 25.03 13.64 -3.31
N GLY A 399 24.91 14.92 -3.67
CA GLY A 399 23.85 15.44 -4.52
C GLY A 399 24.39 16.28 -5.67
N VAL A 400 23.68 16.34 -6.78
CA VAL A 400 24.03 17.17 -7.95
C VAL A 400 22.82 18.00 -8.37
N ALA A 401 23.05 19.26 -8.77
CA ALA A 401 22.10 20.08 -9.52
C ALA A 401 22.69 20.46 -10.89
N ALA A 402 21.98 20.11 -11.95
CA ALA A 402 22.38 20.40 -13.34
C ALA A 402 21.23 21.03 -14.15
N VAL A 403 21.54 21.50 -15.36
CA VAL A 403 20.55 22.17 -16.24
C VAL A 403 19.46 21.23 -16.76
N ASP A 404 19.71 19.92 -16.79
CA ASP A 404 18.76 18.90 -17.20
C ASP A 404 19.06 17.54 -16.52
N GLU A 405 18.13 16.60 -16.71
CA GLU A 405 18.19 15.27 -16.10
C GLU A 405 19.34 14.42 -16.63
N GLU A 406 19.60 14.45 -17.95
CA GLU A 406 20.68 13.66 -18.56
C GLU A 406 22.06 14.08 -18.01
N THR A 407 22.27 15.39 -17.88
CA THR A 407 23.50 15.95 -17.32
C THR A 407 23.64 15.63 -15.84
N ALA A 408 22.54 15.69 -15.06
CA ALA A 408 22.56 15.31 -13.64
C ALA A 408 22.92 13.83 -13.44
N GLU A 409 22.33 12.91 -14.21
CA GLU A 409 22.65 11.48 -14.17
C GLU A 409 24.10 11.21 -14.59
N ARG A 410 24.57 11.87 -15.66
CA ARG A 410 25.97 11.77 -16.09
C ARG A 410 26.93 12.27 -15.01
N ALA A 411 26.60 13.38 -14.36
CA ALA A 411 27.41 13.91 -13.26
C ALA A 411 27.49 12.94 -12.07
N LEU A 412 26.38 12.30 -11.67
CA LEU A 412 26.42 11.27 -10.63
C LEU A 412 27.40 10.15 -10.96
N SER A 413 27.47 9.72 -12.23
CA SER A 413 28.39 8.67 -12.69
C SER A 413 29.88 9.07 -12.65
N LEU A 414 30.17 10.37 -12.54
CA LEU A 414 31.53 10.91 -12.44
C LEU A 414 31.99 11.16 -11.00
N ILE A 415 31.13 10.94 -10.00
CA ILE A 415 31.52 11.04 -8.59
C ILE A 415 32.15 9.71 -8.17
N GLU A 416 33.43 9.74 -7.79
CA GLU A 416 34.14 8.54 -7.32
C GLU A 416 34.06 8.42 -5.80
N VAL A 417 33.38 7.37 -5.33
CA VAL A 417 33.34 7.02 -3.90
C VAL A 417 34.14 5.76 -3.65
N ARG A 418 35.16 5.84 -2.78
CA ARG A 418 35.96 4.68 -2.39
C ARG A 418 35.43 4.08 -1.10
N TYR A 419 35.01 2.82 -1.17
CA TYR A 419 34.47 2.07 -0.05
C TYR A 419 35.46 1.01 0.46
N GLU A 420 35.52 0.83 1.77
CA GLU A 420 36.04 -0.38 2.42
C GLU A 420 34.84 -1.21 2.91
N PRO A 421 34.48 -2.33 2.26
CA PRO A 421 33.35 -3.15 2.67
C PRO A 421 33.47 -3.64 4.12
N LEU A 422 32.35 -3.65 4.83
CA LEU A 422 32.24 -4.19 6.18
C LEU A 422 31.32 -5.41 6.18
N PRO A 423 31.50 -6.36 7.11
CA PRO A 423 30.48 -7.39 7.37
C PRO A 423 29.13 -6.73 7.63
N MET A 424 28.00 -7.38 7.33
CA MET A 424 26.66 -6.85 7.57
C MET A 424 25.82 -7.80 8.43
N VAL A 425 24.72 -7.30 8.99
CA VAL A 425 23.69 -8.11 9.66
C VAL A 425 22.31 -7.67 9.19
N ASP A 426 21.53 -8.60 8.63
CA ASP A 426 20.21 -8.36 8.04
C ASP A 426 19.08 -9.16 8.71
N ASP A 427 19.39 -9.97 9.73
CA ASP A 427 18.41 -10.59 10.62
C ASP A 427 18.36 -9.85 11.97
N MET A 428 17.15 -9.50 12.42
CA MET A 428 16.95 -8.70 13.62
C MET A 428 17.26 -9.44 14.93
N GLU A 429 17.20 -10.78 14.97
CA GLU A 429 17.58 -11.54 16.17
C GLU A 429 19.09 -11.72 16.23
N ALA A 430 19.72 -12.07 15.10
CA ALA A 430 21.17 -12.14 14.95
C ALA A 430 21.83 -10.79 15.27
N ALA A 431 21.20 -9.67 14.90
CA ALA A 431 21.68 -8.33 15.22
C ALA A 431 21.79 -8.06 16.72
N LEU A 432 20.99 -8.74 17.55
CA LEU A 432 20.98 -8.57 19.01
C LEU A 432 21.92 -9.54 19.74
N GLU A 433 22.63 -10.41 19.03
CA GLU A 433 23.59 -11.31 19.65
C GLU A 433 24.84 -10.57 20.16
N PRO A 434 25.49 -11.02 21.25
CA PRO A 434 26.65 -10.32 21.84
C PRO A 434 27.85 -10.12 20.90
N LYS A 435 27.96 -10.92 19.84
CA LYS A 435 29.05 -10.86 18.85
C LYS A 435 28.56 -10.42 17.46
N ALA A 436 27.36 -9.85 17.38
CA ALA A 436 26.79 -9.36 16.14
C ALA A 436 27.68 -8.29 15.51
N VAL A 437 27.62 -8.21 14.18
CA VAL A 437 28.21 -7.11 13.43
C VAL A 437 27.53 -5.81 13.85
N LEU A 438 28.31 -4.79 14.23
CA LEU A 438 27.77 -3.52 14.69
C LEU A 438 27.37 -2.59 13.53
N VAL A 439 26.08 -2.26 13.47
CA VAL A 439 25.52 -1.23 12.59
C VAL A 439 25.81 0.17 13.16
N HIS A 440 25.70 0.33 14.48
CA HIS A 440 26.06 1.54 15.20
C HIS A 440 27.11 1.26 16.27
N ALA A 441 27.98 2.23 16.55
CA ALA A 441 29.05 2.07 17.54
C ALA A 441 28.52 1.84 18.97
N SER A 442 27.31 2.32 19.27
CA SER A 442 26.61 2.13 20.54
C SER A 442 25.98 0.74 20.72
N GLY A 443 26.04 -0.13 19.69
CA GLY A 443 25.34 -1.41 19.67
C GLY A 443 24.14 -1.42 18.73
N ASN A 444 23.57 -2.60 18.51
CA ASN A 444 22.41 -2.80 17.64
C ASN A 444 21.07 -2.80 18.38
N LEU A 445 21.06 -2.86 19.72
CA LEU A 445 19.83 -2.72 20.50
C LEU A 445 19.50 -1.24 20.63
N GLN A 446 18.51 -0.76 19.87
CA GLN A 446 18.10 0.64 19.87
C GLN A 446 17.22 0.96 21.07
N ARG A 447 16.22 0.11 21.34
CA ARG A 447 15.26 0.24 22.44
C ARG A 447 14.91 -1.13 22.98
N GLU A 448 14.83 -1.22 24.30
CA GLU A 448 14.22 -2.35 25.01
C GLU A 448 13.16 -1.81 25.96
N ILE A 449 12.01 -2.48 26.00
CA ILE A 449 10.89 -2.16 26.88
C ILE A 449 10.46 -3.45 27.56
N LEU A 450 10.48 -3.45 28.89
CA LEU A 450 9.99 -4.54 29.74
C LEU A 450 8.85 -4.01 30.60
N PHE A 451 7.71 -4.69 30.56
CA PHE A 451 6.57 -4.39 31.43
C PHE A 451 6.04 -5.65 32.08
N THR A 452 5.65 -5.56 33.35
CA THR A 452 5.03 -6.66 34.08
C THR A 452 3.95 -6.13 35.01
N ARG A 453 2.83 -6.84 35.06
CA ARG A 453 1.71 -6.60 35.99
C ARG A 453 1.18 -7.93 36.50
N GLY A 454 0.93 -8.06 37.80
CA GLY A 454 0.47 -9.31 38.39
C GLY A 454 1.54 -10.42 38.42
N ASP A 455 1.11 -11.67 38.59
CA ASP A 455 1.96 -12.86 38.65
C ASP A 455 1.59 -13.81 37.48
N SER A 456 2.24 -13.60 36.34
CA SER A 456 2.00 -14.39 35.13
C SER A 456 2.37 -15.87 35.32
N VAL A 457 3.40 -16.17 36.11
CA VAL A 457 3.84 -17.55 36.38
C VAL A 457 2.75 -18.34 37.08
N GLN A 458 2.17 -17.80 38.16
CA GLN A 458 1.05 -18.45 38.86
C GLN A 458 -0.20 -18.54 37.99
N ALA A 459 -0.49 -17.51 37.20
CA ALA A 459 -1.68 -17.49 36.35
C ALA A 459 -1.59 -18.53 35.21
N PHE A 460 -0.43 -18.72 34.58
CA PHE A 460 -0.23 -19.81 33.61
C PHE A 460 -0.34 -21.20 34.26
N ALA A 461 0.11 -21.36 35.51
CA ALA A 461 0.01 -22.64 36.22
C ALA A 461 -1.45 -23.04 36.54
N LYS A 462 -2.38 -22.07 36.56
CA LYS A 462 -3.81 -22.30 36.83
C LYS A 462 -4.67 -22.37 35.55
N ALA A 463 -4.06 -22.20 34.38
CA ALA A 463 -4.78 -22.12 33.13
C ALA A 463 -5.30 -23.50 32.69
N ASP A 464 -6.56 -23.55 32.25
CA ASP A 464 -7.13 -24.74 31.62
C ASP A 464 -6.73 -24.81 30.14
N HIS A 465 -6.63 -23.66 29.48
CA HIS A 465 -6.22 -23.56 28.08
C HIS A 465 -5.12 -22.52 27.90
N ILE A 466 -4.13 -22.88 27.09
CA ILE A 466 -2.99 -22.03 26.73
C ILE A 466 -2.78 -22.14 25.23
N VAL A 467 -2.65 -21.00 24.56
CA VAL A 467 -2.19 -20.93 23.17
C VAL A 467 -0.84 -20.23 23.15
N GLU A 468 0.11 -20.81 22.43
CA GLU A 468 1.45 -20.27 22.21
C GLU A 468 1.74 -20.28 20.71
N GLU A 469 2.12 -19.14 20.15
CA GLU A 469 2.35 -18.99 18.70
C GLU A 469 3.37 -17.87 18.41
N VAL A 470 4.03 -17.96 17.26
CA VAL A 470 4.94 -16.93 16.75
C VAL A 470 4.35 -16.27 15.51
N TYR A 471 3.95 -15.00 15.66
CA TYR A 471 3.39 -14.21 14.57
C TYR A 471 4.49 -13.41 13.86
N ILE A 472 4.51 -13.44 12.52
CA ILE A 472 5.49 -12.73 11.70
C ILE A 472 4.75 -11.80 10.75
N THR A 473 5.13 -10.52 10.73
CA THR A 473 4.49 -9.49 9.88
C THR A 473 5.45 -8.91 8.85
N PRO A 474 4.96 -8.52 7.65
CA PRO A 474 5.80 -8.11 6.56
C PRO A 474 6.34 -6.70 6.67
N ARG A 475 7.33 -6.42 5.82
CA ARG A 475 7.84 -5.08 5.57
C ARG A 475 7.00 -4.44 4.47
N GLN A 476 6.08 -3.55 4.83
CA GLN A 476 5.15 -2.93 3.88
C GLN A 476 5.66 -1.56 3.38
N MET A 477 5.53 -1.28 2.07
CA MET A 477 5.69 0.06 1.50
C MET A 477 4.37 0.83 1.53
N HIS A 478 4.44 2.14 1.80
CA HIS A 478 3.29 3.03 1.86
C HIS A 478 2.49 3.11 0.55
N GLY A 479 3.14 2.94 -0.60
CA GLY A 479 2.48 2.93 -1.90
C GLY A 479 1.86 4.26 -2.32
N PHE A 480 2.25 5.40 -1.72
CA PHE A 480 1.80 6.72 -2.16
C PHE A 480 2.17 6.95 -3.64
N MET A 481 1.24 7.51 -4.42
CA MET A 481 1.39 7.62 -5.87
C MET A 481 2.40 8.71 -6.27
N GLU A 482 2.40 9.84 -5.56
CA GLU A 482 3.44 10.86 -5.66
C GLU A 482 4.64 10.44 -4.81
N THR A 483 5.75 10.08 -5.45
CA THR A 483 7.02 9.77 -4.77
C THR A 483 7.62 10.99 -4.09
N GLU A 484 8.60 10.76 -3.23
CA GLU A 484 9.28 11.80 -2.48
C GLU A 484 9.95 12.80 -3.44
N GLY A 485 9.64 14.09 -3.28
CA GLY A 485 10.12 15.12 -4.19
C GLY A 485 9.55 16.49 -3.88
N GLY A 486 10.07 17.48 -4.60
CA GLY A 486 9.69 18.87 -4.46
C GLY A 486 10.71 19.81 -5.12
N TYR A 487 10.71 21.06 -4.67
CA TYR A 487 11.65 22.07 -5.11
C TYR A 487 12.05 23.02 -4.00
N ALA A 488 13.18 23.71 -4.19
CA ALA A 488 13.68 24.69 -3.25
C ALA A 488 14.31 25.88 -3.95
N TYR A 489 14.23 27.06 -3.33
CA TYR A 489 14.81 28.31 -3.82
C TYR A 489 15.03 29.30 -2.68
N VAL A 490 15.95 30.24 -2.87
CA VAL A 490 16.13 31.38 -1.95
C VAL A 490 15.28 32.53 -2.46
N GLY A 491 14.37 33.02 -1.61
CA GLY A 491 13.46 34.12 -1.92
C GLY A 491 14.16 35.47 -1.99
N ALA A 492 13.47 36.49 -2.51
CA ALA A 492 13.98 37.86 -2.54
C ALA A 492 14.18 38.46 -1.13
N ASP A 493 13.47 37.93 -0.12
CA ASP A 493 13.62 38.24 1.29
C ASP A 493 14.82 37.53 1.95
N GLY A 494 15.54 36.69 1.20
CA GLY A 494 16.68 35.92 1.69
C GLY A 494 16.33 34.57 2.31
N ARG A 495 15.05 34.25 2.48
CA ARG A 495 14.62 32.98 3.09
C ARG A 495 14.81 31.80 2.15
N LEU A 496 15.20 30.66 2.70
CA LEU A 496 15.16 29.39 2.00
C LEU A 496 13.73 28.85 2.01
N ASN A 497 13.14 28.71 0.82
CA ASN A 497 11.83 28.12 0.63
C ASN A 497 12.01 26.66 0.22
N ILE A 498 11.45 25.72 0.98
CA ILE A 498 11.42 24.29 0.71
C ILE A 498 9.98 23.87 0.46
N CYS A 499 9.66 23.49 -0.76
CA CYS A 499 8.34 23.04 -1.18
C CYS A 499 8.41 21.54 -1.50
N ALA A 500 8.17 20.69 -0.52
CA ALA A 500 8.26 19.23 -0.65
C ALA A 500 7.18 18.56 0.20
N GLY A 501 6.54 17.51 -0.32
CA GLY A 501 5.43 16.84 0.37
C GLY A 501 5.86 16.26 1.72
N GLY A 502 5.05 16.46 2.76
CA GLY A 502 5.35 16.08 4.14
C GLY A 502 4.11 15.95 5.02
N GLN A 503 4.30 15.72 6.32
CA GLN A 503 3.21 15.61 7.30
C GLN A 503 3.36 16.54 8.51
N HIS A 504 4.48 17.26 8.60
CA HIS A 504 4.72 18.25 9.64
C HIS A 504 5.77 19.27 9.20
N GLY A 505 5.34 20.32 8.49
CA GLY A 505 6.24 21.38 7.99
C GLY A 505 7.10 22.07 9.06
N GLY A 506 6.54 22.31 10.27
CA GLY A 506 7.28 22.86 11.40
C GLY A 506 8.44 21.97 11.87
N ARG A 507 8.23 20.65 11.94
CA ARG A 507 9.30 19.69 12.27
C ARG A 507 10.34 19.59 11.17
N ASP A 508 9.91 19.59 9.91
CA ASP A 508 10.85 19.62 8.78
C ASP A 508 11.75 20.85 8.85
N ARG A 509 11.16 22.02 9.14
CA ARG A 509 11.89 23.28 9.34
C ARG A 509 12.91 23.20 10.48
N LEU A 510 12.51 22.67 11.64
CA LEU A 510 13.39 22.46 12.79
C LEU A 510 14.59 21.56 12.44
N GLN A 511 14.34 20.44 11.76
CA GLN A 511 15.40 19.51 11.38
C GLN A 511 16.33 20.12 10.32
N LEU A 512 15.80 20.84 9.35
CA LEU A 512 16.58 21.53 8.32
C LEU A 512 17.41 22.67 8.92
N SER A 513 16.88 23.45 9.86
CA SER A 513 17.63 24.47 10.61
C SER A 513 18.89 23.86 11.25
N ARG A 514 18.75 22.71 11.93
CA ARG A 514 19.88 21.99 12.53
C ARG A 514 20.91 21.55 11.50
N ILE A 515 20.50 21.01 10.36
CA ILE A 515 21.41 20.55 9.29
C ILE A 515 22.15 21.72 8.66
N LEU A 516 21.42 22.78 8.32
CA LEU A 516 21.92 23.90 7.54
C LEU A 516 22.66 24.93 8.40
N GLY A 517 22.49 24.89 9.73
CA GLY A 517 23.03 25.91 10.63
C GLY A 517 22.38 27.28 10.43
N LEU A 518 21.09 27.31 10.07
CA LEU A 518 20.29 28.52 9.86
C LEU A 518 19.23 28.64 10.96
N ASP A 519 18.77 29.86 11.23
CA ASP A 519 17.62 30.05 12.13
C ASP A 519 16.33 29.57 11.46
N GLU A 520 15.37 29.09 12.25
CA GLU A 520 14.09 28.60 11.71
C GLU A 520 13.34 29.68 10.91
N ASP A 521 13.41 30.94 11.33
CA ASP A 521 12.73 32.07 10.66
C ASP A 521 13.32 32.39 9.26
N ASP A 522 14.52 31.87 8.97
CA ASP A 522 15.16 31.95 7.65
C ASP A 522 14.72 30.82 6.71
N ILE A 523 13.89 29.89 7.20
CA ILE A 523 13.42 28.72 6.44
C ILE A 523 11.89 28.71 6.41
N ARG A 524 11.31 28.67 5.20
CA ARG A 524 9.89 28.38 4.99
C ARG A 524 9.74 26.98 4.40
N VAL A 525 8.89 26.17 5.01
CA VAL A 525 8.51 24.86 4.50
C VAL A 525 7.04 24.86 4.06
N VAL A 526 6.80 24.33 2.85
CA VAL A 526 5.48 24.07 2.27
C VAL A 526 5.36 22.58 1.95
N THR A 527 4.37 21.92 2.54
CA THR A 527 4.16 20.47 2.53
C THR A 527 2.84 20.05 1.89
N SER A 528 1.95 20.98 1.56
CA SER A 528 0.66 20.70 0.92
C SER A 528 0.49 21.40 -0.44
N PRO A 529 -0.19 20.77 -1.42
CA PRO A 529 -0.80 19.43 -1.36
C PRO A 529 0.22 18.29 -1.53
N THR A 530 -0.06 17.13 -0.92
CA THR A 530 0.75 15.91 -1.02
C THR A 530 -0.05 14.74 -1.62
N GLY A 531 0.54 14.01 -2.57
CA GLY A 531 -0.09 12.86 -3.26
C GLY A 531 0.01 11.53 -2.50
N GLY A 532 -0.41 11.55 -1.23
CA GLY A 532 -0.32 10.44 -0.28
C GLY A 532 0.97 10.44 0.54
N ALA A 533 0.88 9.99 1.80
CA ALA A 533 2.01 9.90 2.73
C ALA A 533 1.95 8.64 3.63
N PHE A 534 0.84 8.44 4.35
CA PHE A 534 0.57 7.26 5.18
C PHE A 534 1.61 6.98 6.29
N GLY A 535 2.35 8.00 6.73
CA GLY A 535 3.48 7.92 7.66
C GLY A 535 4.85 8.03 6.97
N GLY A 536 4.95 7.71 5.68
CA GLY A 536 6.24 7.61 4.97
C GLY A 536 6.88 8.94 4.59
N LYS A 537 6.15 10.05 4.79
CA LYS A 537 6.64 11.43 4.60
C LYS A 537 6.63 12.23 5.92
N ASP A 538 6.69 11.53 7.08
CA ASP A 538 6.80 12.21 8.39
C ASP A 538 8.23 12.66 8.72
N GLU A 539 9.21 11.97 8.13
CA GLU A 539 10.63 12.22 8.32
C GLU A 539 11.21 12.86 7.05
N LEU A 540 12.35 13.56 7.20
CA LEU A 540 13.09 14.08 6.05
C LEU A 540 13.50 12.96 5.09
N SER A 541 13.41 13.24 3.80
CA SER A 541 13.84 12.34 2.72
C SER A 541 14.74 13.07 1.73
N VAL A 542 14.15 13.88 0.84
CA VAL A 542 14.85 14.65 -0.20
C VAL A 542 15.26 16.04 0.27
N GLN A 543 14.58 16.57 1.30
CA GLN A 543 14.69 17.94 1.77
C GLN A 543 16.13 18.34 2.11
N PRO A 544 16.97 17.52 2.79
CA PRO A 544 18.34 17.91 3.12
C PRO A 544 19.19 18.18 1.87
N ALA A 545 19.23 17.23 0.93
CA ALA A 545 20.00 17.37 -0.31
C ALA A 545 19.45 18.52 -1.17
N LEU A 546 18.12 18.63 -1.26
CA LEU A 546 17.44 19.68 -2.00
C LEU A 546 17.79 21.09 -1.46
N ALA A 547 17.78 21.28 -0.14
CA ALA A 547 18.15 22.52 0.51
C ALA A 547 19.61 22.91 0.25
N LEU A 548 20.55 21.97 0.46
CA LEU A 548 21.98 22.18 0.22
C LEU A 548 22.25 22.56 -1.25
N LEU A 549 21.60 21.87 -2.19
CA LEU A 549 21.71 22.17 -3.62
C LEU A 549 21.20 23.56 -3.96
N ALA A 550 20.03 23.96 -3.45
CA ALA A 550 19.45 25.28 -3.72
C ALA A 550 20.33 26.41 -3.17
N LEU A 551 20.86 26.25 -1.94
CA LEU A 551 21.78 27.21 -1.32
C LEU A 551 23.09 27.33 -2.10
N LYS A 552 23.70 26.20 -2.49
CA LYS A 552 24.97 26.19 -3.22
C LYS A 552 24.83 26.70 -4.65
N ALA A 553 23.77 26.31 -5.35
CA ALA A 553 23.50 26.73 -6.72
C ALA A 553 23.02 28.19 -6.82
N LYS A 554 22.46 28.75 -5.74
CA LYS A 554 21.78 30.06 -5.70
C LYS A 554 20.73 30.21 -6.82
N ARG A 555 20.09 29.10 -7.14
CA ARG A 555 19.09 28.96 -8.21
C ARG A 555 18.02 27.97 -7.74
N PRO A 556 16.79 28.09 -8.22
CA PRO A 556 15.74 27.10 -7.97
C PRO A 556 16.17 25.70 -8.41
N VAL A 557 15.98 24.71 -7.55
CA VAL A 557 16.29 23.29 -7.80
C VAL A 557 15.03 22.46 -7.58
N ARG A 558 14.72 21.55 -8.50
CA ARG A 558 13.73 20.47 -8.28
C ARG A 558 14.42 19.14 -8.06
N LEU A 559 13.88 18.30 -7.20
CA LEU A 559 14.37 16.95 -6.95
C LEU A 559 13.16 16.04 -6.76
N HIS A 560 13.07 14.95 -7.50
CA HIS A 560 11.97 14.00 -7.41
C HIS A 560 12.54 12.59 -7.62
N LEU A 561 12.35 11.71 -6.64
CA LEU A 561 12.83 10.34 -6.71
C LEU A 561 12.01 9.54 -7.73
N SER A 562 12.67 8.66 -8.48
CA SER A 562 11.96 7.61 -9.22
C SER A 562 11.32 6.60 -8.25
N ARG A 563 10.38 5.78 -8.73
CA ARG A 563 9.79 4.71 -7.91
C ARG A 563 10.85 3.72 -7.39
N ALA A 564 11.86 3.41 -8.20
CA ALA A 564 12.94 2.52 -7.79
C ALA A 564 13.79 3.11 -6.67
N GLU A 565 14.08 4.41 -6.72
CA GLU A 565 14.76 5.11 -5.63
C GLU A 565 13.89 5.23 -4.37
N SER A 566 12.60 5.50 -4.51
CA SER A 566 11.62 5.51 -3.41
C SER A 566 11.52 4.14 -2.74
N MET A 567 11.59 3.04 -3.50
CA MET A 567 11.69 1.69 -2.94
C MET A 567 12.97 1.51 -2.12
N LEU A 568 14.11 1.90 -2.70
CA LEU A 568 15.44 1.71 -2.11
C LEU A 568 15.67 2.55 -0.84
N ALA A 569 15.30 3.83 -0.88
CA ALA A 569 15.64 4.83 0.14
C ALA A 569 14.45 5.24 1.03
N GLY A 570 13.21 5.08 0.55
CA GLY A 570 12.02 5.45 1.31
C GLY A 570 11.78 4.52 2.50
N GLN A 571 11.15 5.06 3.54
CA GLN A 571 10.78 4.30 4.74
C GLN A 571 9.76 3.20 4.43
N LYS A 572 9.71 2.19 5.31
CA LYS A 572 8.76 1.06 5.27
C LYS A 572 8.20 0.77 6.65
N ARG A 573 7.12 0.00 6.74
CA ARG A 573 6.62 -0.55 8.00
C ARG A 573 7.68 -1.48 8.61
N HIS A 574 7.80 -1.45 9.93
CA HIS A 574 8.64 -2.38 10.69
C HIS A 574 8.10 -3.81 10.59
N PRO A 575 8.86 -4.78 10.04
CA PRO A 575 8.53 -6.20 10.23
C PRO A 575 8.76 -6.57 11.69
N MET A 576 7.92 -7.46 12.22
CA MET A 576 7.93 -7.87 13.63
C MET A 576 7.84 -9.39 13.72
N LYS A 577 8.52 -9.95 14.71
CA LYS A 577 8.35 -11.33 15.17
C LYS A 577 7.83 -11.28 16.61
N ILE A 578 6.60 -11.74 16.78
CA ILE A 578 5.84 -11.63 18.03
C ILE A 578 5.60 -13.03 18.56
N ARG A 579 6.35 -13.43 19.59
CA ARG A 579 6.09 -14.67 20.33
C ARG A 579 5.07 -14.35 21.39
N MET A 580 3.89 -14.97 21.31
CA MET A 580 2.78 -14.66 22.20
C MET A 580 2.25 -15.94 22.84
N LYS A 581 2.05 -15.86 24.15
CA LYS A 581 1.44 -16.92 24.95
C LYS A 581 0.28 -16.34 25.74
N THR A 582 -0.92 -16.88 25.56
CA THR A 582 -2.14 -16.39 26.19
C THR A 582 -2.86 -17.54 26.88
N ALA A 583 -3.34 -17.32 28.10
CA ALA A 583 -4.00 -18.30 28.93
C ALA A 583 -5.41 -17.87 29.33
N CYS A 584 -6.33 -18.84 29.38
CA CYS A 584 -7.66 -18.66 29.95
C CYS A 584 -8.08 -19.87 30.81
N ASP A 585 -9.10 -19.67 31.65
CA ASP A 585 -9.77 -20.76 32.36
C ASP A 585 -10.72 -21.54 31.44
N ALA A 586 -11.35 -22.60 31.97
CA ALA A 586 -12.31 -23.42 31.24
C ALA A 586 -13.59 -22.66 30.82
N GLN A 587 -13.78 -21.44 31.33
CA GLN A 587 -14.86 -20.54 30.93
C GLN A 587 -14.36 -19.50 29.91
N GLY A 588 -13.13 -19.59 29.41
CA GLY A 588 -12.58 -18.66 28.45
C GLY A 588 -12.30 -17.27 29.02
N VAL A 589 -12.21 -17.09 30.35
CA VAL A 589 -11.78 -15.83 30.98
C VAL A 589 -10.25 -15.76 30.97
N LEU A 590 -9.70 -14.67 30.46
CA LEU A 590 -8.27 -14.47 30.31
C LEU A 590 -7.57 -14.33 31.68
N LEU A 591 -6.53 -15.14 31.88
CA LEU A 591 -5.77 -15.18 33.12
C LEU A 591 -4.41 -14.50 32.98
N ALA A 592 -3.70 -14.78 31.88
CA ALA A 592 -2.35 -14.30 31.67
C ALA A 592 -2.03 -14.07 30.19
N GLN A 593 -1.13 -13.12 29.94
CA GLN A 593 -0.54 -12.89 28.62
C GLN A 593 0.95 -12.59 28.71
N GLN A 594 1.72 -13.28 27.89
CA GLN A 594 3.15 -13.07 27.73
C GLN A 594 3.48 -12.76 26.28
N VAL A 595 4.30 -11.73 26.06
CA VAL A 595 4.75 -11.29 24.73
C VAL A 595 6.25 -11.08 24.72
N ASP A 596 6.96 -11.70 23.77
CA ASP A 596 8.34 -11.36 23.41
C ASP A 596 8.36 -10.94 21.92
N LEU A 597 8.59 -9.66 21.70
CA LEU A 597 8.56 -9.02 20.40
C LEU A 597 9.95 -8.51 20.03
N VAL A 598 10.38 -8.84 18.82
CA VAL A 598 11.55 -8.23 18.17
C VAL A 598 11.10 -7.58 16.88
N ALA A 599 11.55 -6.33 16.66
CA ALA A 599 11.27 -5.56 15.46
C ALA A 599 12.57 -5.09 14.80
N ASP A 600 12.56 -5.01 13.48
CA ASP A 600 13.67 -4.50 12.68
C ASP A 600 13.49 -2.99 12.40
N ALA A 601 14.42 -2.15 12.88
CA ALA A 601 14.47 -0.72 12.59
C ALA A 601 15.02 -0.41 11.18
N GLY A 602 15.71 -1.36 10.57
CA GLY A 602 16.67 -1.06 9.51
C GLY A 602 17.88 -0.31 10.05
N ALA A 603 18.45 0.54 9.20
CA ALA A 603 19.71 1.22 9.49
C ALA A 603 19.63 2.36 10.53
N TYR A 604 18.47 2.98 10.74
CA TYR A 604 18.30 4.19 11.56
C TYR A 604 17.00 4.16 12.36
N ALA A 605 16.91 4.92 13.45
CA ALA A 605 15.82 4.78 14.42
C ALA A 605 14.51 5.35 13.91
N SER A 606 14.53 6.54 13.27
CA SER A 606 13.31 7.27 12.89
C SER A 606 12.30 7.29 14.06
N LEU A 607 11.05 6.87 13.81
CA LEU A 607 9.99 6.68 14.80
C LEU A 607 9.88 5.24 15.34
N GLY A 608 10.83 4.36 15.05
CA GLY A 608 10.86 2.97 15.51
C GLY A 608 10.66 2.78 17.03
N PRO A 609 11.26 3.60 17.93
CA PRO A 609 10.99 3.52 19.36
C PRO A 609 9.51 3.67 19.71
N SER A 610 8.84 4.68 19.14
CA SER A 610 7.43 4.96 19.36
C SER A 610 6.51 3.92 18.73
N VAL A 611 6.92 3.32 17.61
CA VAL A 611 6.22 2.18 16.99
C VAL A 611 6.27 0.95 17.91
N LEU A 612 7.44 0.67 18.51
CA LEU A 612 7.61 -0.43 19.48
C LEU A 612 6.73 -0.22 20.72
N GLU A 613 6.73 0.99 21.28
CA GLU A 613 5.88 1.36 22.43
C GLU A 613 4.39 1.15 22.11
N THR A 614 3.95 1.60 20.94
CA THR A 614 2.55 1.47 20.52
C THR A 614 2.16 0.01 20.30
N ALA A 615 3.04 -0.81 19.70
CA ALA A 615 2.79 -2.25 19.58
C ALA A 615 2.59 -2.91 20.96
N LEU A 616 3.43 -2.58 21.95
CA LEU A 616 3.29 -3.15 23.30
C LEU A 616 2.07 -2.60 24.06
N GLU A 617 1.67 -1.34 23.85
CA GLU A 617 0.44 -0.79 24.43
C GLU A 617 -0.81 -1.57 24.01
N HIS A 618 -0.79 -2.16 22.82
CA HIS A 618 -1.89 -2.97 22.28
C HIS A 618 -1.72 -4.47 22.57
N ALA A 619 -0.74 -4.86 23.41
CA ALA A 619 -0.41 -6.27 23.65
C ALA A 619 -1.53 -7.09 24.28
N ILE A 620 -2.51 -6.45 24.94
CA ILE A 620 -3.69 -7.14 25.50
C ILE A 620 -4.98 -6.88 24.71
N GLY A 621 -4.89 -6.13 23.61
CA GLY A 621 -6.04 -5.80 22.80
C GLY A 621 -7.17 -5.11 23.58
N PRO A 622 -8.41 -5.20 23.08
CA PRO A 622 -9.60 -4.65 23.72
C PRO A 622 -10.07 -5.44 24.96
N TYR A 623 -9.18 -6.20 25.61
CA TYR A 623 -9.52 -7.16 26.65
C TYR A 623 -8.93 -6.84 28.02
N VAL A 624 -9.52 -7.44 29.06
CA VAL A 624 -9.04 -7.37 30.44
C VAL A 624 -8.15 -8.58 30.73
N VAL A 625 -6.87 -8.32 30.97
CA VAL A 625 -5.89 -9.34 31.40
C VAL A 625 -5.19 -8.86 32.68
N GLY A 626 -5.36 -9.62 33.75
CA GLY A 626 -4.84 -9.29 35.07
C GLY A 626 -3.33 -9.49 35.22
N ASN A 627 -2.77 -10.48 34.52
CA ASN A 627 -1.36 -10.87 34.65
C ASN A 627 -0.64 -10.75 33.30
N ILE A 628 0.35 -9.87 33.19
CA ILE A 628 0.99 -9.51 31.93
C ILE A 628 2.50 -9.51 32.11
N THR A 629 3.21 -10.05 31.13
CA THR A 629 4.66 -9.87 30.98
C THR A 629 4.97 -9.60 29.52
N THR A 630 5.50 -8.41 29.19
CA THR A 630 5.89 -8.10 27.81
C THR A 630 7.34 -7.66 27.74
N ARG A 631 8.01 -8.04 26.66
CA ARG A 631 9.33 -7.56 26.28
C ARG A 631 9.31 -7.18 24.82
N GLY A 632 9.68 -5.96 24.50
CA GLY A 632 9.91 -5.49 23.14
C GLY A 632 11.34 -5.07 22.93
N ARG A 633 11.94 -5.45 21.80
CA ARG A 633 13.30 -5.06 21.41
C ARG A 633 13.30 -4.54 19.97
N LEU A 634 13.93 -3.39 19.76
CA LEU A 634 14.13 -2.81 18.43
C LEU A 634 15.60 -2.97 18.02
N ALA A 635 15.84 -3.69 16.93
CA ALA A 635 17.18 -4.00 16.44
C ALA A 635 17.54 -3.13 15.22
N TYR A 636 18.74 -2.54 15.25
CA TYR A 636 19.37 -2.00 14.06
C TYR A 636 19.91 -3.14 13.19
N THR A 637 19.65 -3.05 11.89
CA THR A 637 20.18 -3.97 10.88
C THR A 637 20.72 -3.17 9.70
N ASN A 638 21.38 -3.81 8.75
CA ASN A 638 21.77 -3.20 7.48
C ASN A 638 20.64 -3.19 6.43
N ASN A 639 19.42 -3.60 6.82
CA ASN A 639 18.25 -3.53 5.97
C ASN A 639 17.83 -2.07 5.68
N GLY A 640 16.89 -1.89 4.75
CA GLY A 640 16.35 -0.58 4.40
C GLY A 640 15.60 0.08 5.56
N LEU A 641 15.28 1.36 5.39
CA LEU A 641 14.71 2.18 6.47
C LEU A 641 13.32 1.70 6.90
N CYS A 642 13.08 1.64 8.20
CA CYS A 642 11.74 1.51 8.78
C CYS A 642 11.32 2.81 9.48
N GLY A 643 10.02 3.04 9.56
CA GLY A 643 9.47 4.27 10.14
C GLY A 643 7.98 4.16 10.43
N ALA A 644 7.33 5.33 10.48
CA ALA A 644 5.89 5.42 10.66
C ALA A 644 5.15 4.81 9.48
N PHE A 645 4.07 4.09 9.77
CA PHE A 645 3.10 3.63 8.80
C PHE A 645 1.74 3.61 9.49
N ARG A 646 0.66 4.00 8.79
CA ARG A 646 -0.74 3.86 9.23
C ARG A 646 -1.00 2.64 10.15
N GLY A 647 -1.42 2.89 11.39
CA GLY A 647 -1.64 1.87 12.43
C GLY A 647 -0.47 1.73 13.42
N PHE A 648 0.72 2.19 13.04
CA PHE A 648 1.82 2.54 13.94
C PHE A 648 2.23 1.45 14.96
N GLY A 649 2.36 0.19 14.52
CA GLY A 649 2.71 -0.95 15.38
C GLY A 649 1.51 -1.66 16.00
N ALA A 650 0.38 -0.96 16.20
CA ALA A 650 -0.84 -1.55 16.73
C ALA A 650 -1.36 -2.67 15.82
N ASN A 651 -1.42 -2.45 14.50
CA ASN A 651 -1.91 -3.45 13.54
C ASN A 651 -1.17 -4.81 13.67
N GLN A 652 0.16 -4.77 13.81
CA GLN A 652 0.96 -5.98 13.96
C GLN A 652 0.61 -6.74 15.24
N MET A 653 0.38 -6.02 16.34
CA MET A 653 0.00 -6.62 17.61
C MET A 653 -1.46 -7.11 17.61
N THR A 654 -2.39 -6.34 17.05
CA THR A 654 -3.82 -6.71 16.93
C THR A 654 -3.98 -8.00 16.13
N PHE A 655 -3.17 -8.22 15.08
CA PHE A 655 -3.12 -9.50 14.38
C PHE A 655 -2.81 -10.67 15.34
N ALA A 656 -1.76 -10.55 16.15
CA ALA A 656 -1.41 -11.59 17.11
C ALA A 656 -2.52 -11.80 18.15
N VAL A 657 -3.00 -10.72 18.78
CA VAL A 657 -3.99 -10.79 19.86
C VAL A 657 -5.31 -11.41 19.40
N GLU A 658 -5.90 -10.92 18.32
CA GLU A 658 -7.22 -11.38 17.86
C GLU A 658 -7.17 -12.82 17.30
N CYS A 659 -6.02 -13.26 16.75
CA CYS A 659 -5.84 -14.66 16.39
C CYS A 659 -5.66 -15.58 17.61
N GLN A 660 -5.07 -15.09 18.72
CA GLN A 660 -5.05 -15.85 19.98
C GLN A 660 -6.47 -16.07 20.52
N MET A 661 -7.32 -15.04 20.43
CA MET A 661 -8.70 -15.12 20.92
C MET A 661 -9.51 -16.19 20.21
N ASP A 662 -9.46 -16.27 18.87
CA ASP A 662 -10.17 -17.32 18.12
C ASP A 662 -9.61 -18.73 18.39
N ARG A 663 -8.30 -18.85 18.61
CA ARG A 663 -7.69 -20.14 18.97
C ARG A 663 -8.10 -20.58 20.37
N LEU A 664 -8.15 -19.66 21.34
CA LEU A 664 -8.67 -19.94 22.69
C LEU A 664 -10.17 -20.27 22.65
N ALA A 665 -10.95 -19.57 21.84
CA ALA A 665 -12.37 -19.86 21.64
C ALA A 665 -12.57 -21.31 21.19
N ALA A 666 -11.78 -21.77 20.20
CA ALA A 666 -11.83 -23.13 19.71
C ALA A 666 -11.49 -24.17 20.80
N LEU A 667 -10.49 -23.90 21.65
CA LEU A 667 -10.14 -24.79 22.77
C LEU A 667 -11.24 -24.86 23.84
N CYS A 668 -11.90 -23.74 24.12
CA CYS A 668 -12.98 -23.65 25.09
C CYS A 668 -14.34 -24.14 24.56
N GLY A 669 -14.45 -24.42 23.26
CA GLY A 669 -15.74 -24.69 22.61
C GLY A 669 -16.68 -23.47 22.58
N LEU A 670 -16.10 -22.26 22.51
CA LEU A 670 -16.81 -20.99 22.43
C LEU A 670 -16.77 -20.42 21.01
N SER A 671 -17.73 -19.56 20.68
CA SER A 671 -17.63 -18.74 19.47
C SER A 671 -16.63 -17.58 19.68
N PRO A 672 -16.03 -17.04 18.61
CA PRO A 672 -15.23 -15.82 18.67
C PRO A 672 -15.95 -14.67 19.40
N LEU A 673 -17.25 -14.53 19.14
CA LEU A 673 -18.07 -13.49 19.76
C LEU A 673 -18.20 -13.67 21.28
N GLU A 674 -18.33 -14.91 21.74
CA GLU A 674 -18.54 -15.20 23.15
C GLU A 674 -17.27 -15.07 23.98
N ILE A 675 -16.13 -15.53 23.47
CA ILE A 675 -14.86 -15.31 24.19
C ILE A 675 -14.52 -13.83 24.28
N CYS A 676 -14.80 -13.05 23.23
CA CYS A 676 -14.66 -11.60 23.27
C CYS A 676 -15.55 -11.00 24.37
N ARG A 677 -16.85 -11.31 24.35
CA ARG A 677 -17.83 -10.81 25.33
C ARG A 677 -17.39 -11.00 26.78
N ARG A 678 -16.83 -12.17 27.11
CA ARG A 678 -16.38 -12.49 28.48
C ARG A 678 -15.20 -11.65 28.96
N ASN A 679 -14.41 -11.10 28.04
CA ASN A 679 -13.14 -10.46 28.34
C ASN A 679 -13.07 -8.99 27.95
N LEU A 680 -14.12 -8.43 27.32
CA LEU A 680 -14.15 -7.05 26.90
C LEU A 680 -13.90 -6.09 28.07
N ARG A 681 -13.16 -5.03 27.76
CA ARG A 681 -13.04 -3.87 28.63
C ARG A 681 -14.39 -3.18 28.80
N GLN A 682 -14.58 -2.62 29.99
CA GLN A 682 -15.76 -1.85 30.36
C GLN A 682 -15.36 -0.38 30.60
N PRO A 683 -16.29 0.59 30.46
CA PRO A 683 -16.04 1.98 30.81
C PRO A 683 -15.36 2.12 32.17
N GLY A 684 -14.25 2.87 32.21
CA GLY A 684 -13.43 3.05 33.41
C GLY A 684 -12.36 1.97 33.64
N SER A 685 -12.24 0.96 32.77
CA SER A 685 -11.12 0.02 32.80
C SER A 685 -9.79 0.77 32.61
N PRO A 686 -8.74 0.49 33.40
CA PRO A 686 -7.45 1.13 33.23
C PRO A 686 -6.78 0.66 31.94
N GLY A 687 -5.94 1.50 31.33
CA GLY A 687 -5.19 1.15 30.13
C GLY A 687 -4.13 0.07 30.38
N TYR A 688 -3.38 -0.26 29.32
CA TYR A 688 -2.35 -1.30 29.35
C TYR A 688 -1.31 -1.10 30.48
N LEU A 689 -0.85 0.14 30.67
CA LEU A 689 0.12 0.51 31.72
C LEU A 689 -0.54 0.72 33.08
N GLY A 690 -1.86 0.54 33.19
CA GLY A 690 -2.64 0.91 34.37
C GLY A 690 -3.09 2.37 34.39
N GLN A 691 -2.81 3.12 33.33
CA GLN A 691 -3.16 4.54 33.23
C GLN A 691 -4.68 4.76 33.17
N VAL A 692 -5.12 5.95 33.60
CA VAL A 692 -6.49 6.40 33.36
C VAL A 692 -6.66 6.70 31.86
N VAL A 693 -7.75 6.20 31.28
CA VAL A 693 -8.19 6.47 29.91
C VAL A 693 -9.52 7.22 29.94
N SER A 694 -9.89 7.84 28.82
CA SER A 694 -11.19 8.47 28.63
C SER A 694 -12.33 7.51 28.99
N THR A 695 -13.42 8.03 29.55
CA THR A 695 -14.57 7.22 29.99
C THR A 695 -15.32 6.54 28.86
N SER A 696 -15.21 7.06 27.63
CA SER A 696 -15.79 6.44 26.44
C SER A 696 -15.13 5.10 26.13
N GLU A 697 -15.94 4.05 26.05
CA GLU A 697 -15.53 2.66 25.77
C GLU A 697 -16.68 1.95 25.04
N ARG A 698 -16.66 1.98 23.70
CA ARG A 698 -17.78 1.53 22.83
C ARG A 698 -17.57 0.14 22.22
N LEU A 699 -16.72 -0.69 22.85
CA LEU A 699 -16.39 -2.03 22.35
C LEU A 699 -17.59 -2.98 22.41
N GLU A 700 -18.50 -2.79 23.36
CA GLU A 700 -19.71 -3.61 23.46
C GLU A 700 -20.63 -3.39 22.26
N GLU A 701 -20.80 -2.13 21.82
CA GLU A 701 -21.53 -1.81 20.60
C GLU A 701 -20.83 -2.36 19.36
N MET A 702 -19.49 -2.29 19.29
CA MET A 702 -18.73 -2.89 18.18
C MET A 702 -18.91 -4.41 18.12
N LEU A 703 -18.90 -5.09 19.26
CA LEU A 703 -19.16 -6.53 19.33
C LEU A 703 -20.63 -6.85 18.99
N ALA A 704 -21.59 -6.02 19.42
CA ALA A 704 -23.00 -6.17 19.07
C ALA A 704 -23.22 -5.99 17.56
N ALA A 705 -22.57 -5.00 16.94
CA ALA A 705 -22.62 -4.78 15.50
C ALA A 705 -22.06 -5.98 14.72
N ALA A 706 -20.90 -6.49 15.15
CA ALA A 706 -20.33 -7.68 14.56
C ALA A 706 -21.23 -8.92 14.74
N THR A 707 -21.86 -9.08 15.90
CA THR A 707 -22.83 -10.16 16.16
C THR A 707 -24.05 -10.07 15.24
N ALA A 708 -24.52 -8.85 14.95
CA ALA A 708 -25.69 -8.59 14.10
C ALA A 708 -25.40 -8.73 12.59
N SER A 709 -24.13 -8.86 12.19
CA SER A 709 -23.73 -8.87 10.79
C SER A 709 -24.37 -10.01 9.99
N VAL A 710 -24.88 -9.66 8.80
CA VAL A 710 -25.47 -10.64 7.87
C VAL A 710 -24.46 -11.63 7.30
N LEU A 711 -23.15 -11.35 7.40
CA LEU A 711 -22.10 -12.23 6.85
C LEU A 711 -22.12 -13.61 7.50
N TRP A 712 -22.44 -13.71 8.80
CA TRP A 712 -22.58 -14.99 9.50
C TRP A 712 -23.63 -15.93 8.89
N ARG A 713 -24.63 -15.36 8.20
CA ARG A 713 -25.73 -16.11 7.55
C ARG A 713 -25.44 -16.47 6.09
N LYS A 714 -24.38 -15.90 5.49
CA LYS A 714 -24.02 -16.21 4.11
C LYS A 714 -23.45 -17.64 4.03
N PRO A 715 -23.51 -18.29 2.85
CA PRO A 715 -22.96 -19.64 2.68
C PRO A 715 -21.48 -19.72 3.07
N GLN A 716 -21.14 -20.78 3.81
CA GLN A 716 -19.80 -21.16 4.28
C GLN A 716 -19.52 -22.63 3.93
N GLY A 717 -18.25 -23.05 4.05
CA GLY A 717 -17.80 -24.36 3.62
C GLY A 717 -17.53 -24.43 2.12
N ILE A 718 -17.56 -25.63 1.56
CA ILE A 718 -17.23 -25.83 0.15
C ILE A 718 -18.31 -25.25 -0.75
N GLY A 719 -17.88 -24.41 -1.70
CA GLY A 719 -18.72 -23.88 -2.75
C GLY A 719 -19.25 -24.97 -3.69
N ALA A 720 -20.35 -24.67 -4.39
CA ALA A 720 -20.97 -25.59 -5.34
C ALA A 720 -20.01 -26.01 -6.48
N ASP A 721 -19.04 -25.16 -6.82
CA ASP A 721 -18.01 -25.45 -7.81
C ASP A 721 -16.89 -26.37 -7.30
N GLN A 722 -16.86 -26.71 -6.01
CA GLN A 722 -15.81 -27.51 -5.36
C GLN A 722 -14.39 -26.91 -5.39
N GLU A 723 -14.21 -25.71 -5.97
CA GLU A 723 -12.91 -25.04 -6.08
C GLU A 723 -12.62 -24.22 -4.82
N TRP A 724 -13.64 -23.57 -4.25
CA TRP A 724 -13.48 -22.61 -3.17
C TRP A 724 -14.04 -23.12 -1.85
N ILE A 725 -13.33 -22.87 -0.76
CA ILE A 725 -13.81 -23.08 0.61
C ILE A 725 -14.03 -21.72 1.26
N ILE A 726 -15.22 -21.47 1.78
CA ILE A 726 -15.65 -20.16 2.27
C ILE A 726 -15.71 -20.16 3.79
N GLY A 727 -15.14 -19.13 4.42
CA GLY A 727 -15.17 -18.91 5.86
C GLY A 727 -15.47 -17.46 6.20
N THR A 728 -16.01 -17.24 7.41
CA THR A 728 -16.25 -15.90 7.95
C THR A 728 -15.51 -15.76 9.27
N GLY A 729 -14.80 -14.64 9.43
CA GLY A 729 -14.03 -14.32 10.63
C GLY A 729 -14.27 -12.87 11.03
N MET A 730 -13.95 -12.56 12.28
CA MET A 730 -14.07 -11.23 12.84
C MET A 730 -12.85 -10.87 13.68
N ALA A 731 -12.69 -9.58 13.93
CA ALA A 731 -11.74 -9.04 14.87
C ALA A 731 -12.21 -7.68 15.38
N LEU A 732 -11.85 -7.36 16.61
CA LEU A 732 -12.04 -6.04 17.20
C LEU A 732 -10.73 -5.24 17.11
N ASN A 733 -10.86 -3.92 17.12
CA ASN A 733 -9.75 -3.02 17.40
C ASN A 733 -10.20 -1.85 18.25
N TYR A 734 -9.25 -1.35 19.04
CA TYR A 734 -9.35 -0.07 19.71
C TYR A 734 -8.05 0.67 19.40
N GLN A 735 -8.16 1.89 18.90
CA GLN A 735 -7.05 2.66 18.33
C GLN A 735 -6.87 3.92 19.15
N GLY A 736 -5.71 4.05 19.78
CA GLY A 736 -5.37 5.25 20.51
C GLY A 736 -5.10 6.44 19.58
N ASN A 737 -5.57 7.62 19.98
CA ASN A 737 -5.44 8.89 19.26
C ASN A 737 -4.45 9.82 19.99
N GLY A 738 -3.70 10.61 19.22
CA GLY A 738 -2.65 11.50 19.74
C GLY A 738 -1.31 10.81 20.00
N LEU A 739 -0.31 11.60 20.39
CA LEU A 739 1.09 11.15 20.52
C LEU A 739 1.41 10.49 21.88
N GLY A 740 0.46 10.49 22.80
CA GLY A 740 0.58 9.95 24.16
C GLY A 740 1.03 11.00 25.19
N SER A 741 1.25 10.54 26.43
CA SER A 741 1.50 11.41 27.59
C SER A 741 2.89 12.05 27.64
N VAL A 742 3.91 11.43 27.03
CA VAL A 742 5.31 11.89 27.14
C VAL A 742 5.70 12.84 26.01
N ILE A 743 5.21 12.61 24.80
CA ILE A 743 5.57 13.41 23.63
C ILE A 743 4.75 14.71 23.64
N PRO A 744 5.36 15.91 23.48
CA PRO A 744 4.62 17.15 23.29
C PRO A 744 3.63 17.03 22.14
N ASP A 745 2.39 17.49 22.34
CA ASP A 745 1.32 17.28 21.35
C ASP A 745 0.46 18.54 21.16
N PRO A 746 1.12 19.64 20.73
CA PRO A 746 0.47 20.94 20.60
C PRO A 746 -0.57 20.94 19.47
N ALA A 747 -1.47 21.91 19.55
CA ALA A 747 -2.47 22.20 18.54
C ALA A 747 -2.69 23.72 18.45
N ALA A 748 -2.94 24.20 17.24
CA ALA A 748 -3.22 25.59 16.97
C ALA A 748 -4.16 25.74 15.77
N GLY A 749 -4.88 26.85 15.71
CA GLY A 749 -5.70 27.22 14.56
C GLY A 749 -6.05 28.71 14.57
N ARG A 750 -6.31 29.27 13.39
CA ARG A 750 -6.74 30.67 13.21
C ARG A 750 -7.97 30.74 12.34
N LEU A 751 -8.97 31.50 12.80
CA LEU A 751 -10.10 31.96 11.99
C LEU A 751 -9.85 33.44 11.64
N ALA A 752 -10.02 33.82 10.38
CA ALA A 752 -9.89 35.21 9.96
C ALA A 752 -10.81 35.55 8.78
N LEU A 753 -11.26 36.80 8.69
CA LEU A 753 -11.85 37.30 7.45
C LEU A 753 -10.73 37.85 6.56
N ASN A 754 -10.70 37.47 5.29
CA ASN A 754 -9.75 38.03 4.33
C ASN A 754 -10.37 39.10 3.44
N LYS A 755 -9.52 39.78 2.65
CA LYS A 755 -9.94 40.88 1.76
C LYS A 755 -10.89 40.50 0.64
N GLN A 756 -10.98 39.21 0.31
CA GLN A 756 -11.92 38.68 -0.67
C GLN A 756 -13.29 38.36 -0.05
N GLY A 757 -13.47 38.53 1.26
CA GLY A 757 -14.70 38.19 1.96
C GLY A 757 -14.83 36.71 2.29
N LEU A 758 -13.73 35.94 2.28
CA LEU A 758 -13.71 34.54 2.69
C LEU A 758 -13.27 34.41 4.15
N ILE A 759 -13.83 33.43 4.84
CA ILE A 759 -13.41 33.03 6.18
C ILE A 759 -12.24 32.06 6.04
N GLU A 760 -11.03 32.51 6.35
CA GLU A 760 -9.84 31.67 6.41
C GLU A 760 -9.90 30.75 7.62
N GLY A 761 -9.64 29.46 7.39
CA GLY A 761 -9.32 28.49 8.43
C GLY A 761 -7.88 28.02 8.26
N ALA A 762 -6.95 28.59 9.03
CA ALA A 762 -5.52 28.30 8.90
C ALA A 762 -5.04 27.31 9.96
N PHE A 763 -4.45 26.21 9.49
CA PHE A 763 -3.94 25.09 10.29
C PHE A 763 -2.60 24.61 9.74
N GLY A 764 -1.58 24.42 10.57
CA GLY A 764 -0.29 23.85 10.18
C GLY A 764 -0.32 22.36 9.83
N LEU A 765 -1.52 21.78 9.66
CA LEU A 765 -1.74 20.40 9.24
C LEU A 765 -1.62 20.27 7.72
N ASP A 766 -1.53 19.05 7.20
CA ASP A 766 -1.24 18.74 5.79
C ASP A 766 -2.38 18.03 5.07
N GLU A 767 -2.73 18.45 3.85
CA GLU A 767 -3.65 17.72 2.97
C GLU A 767 -2.86 16.69 2.14
N MET A 768 -3.04 15.42 2.50
CA MET A 768 -2.37 14.27 1.87
C MET A 768 -3.37 13.29 1.24
N GLY A 769 -4.62 13.71 1.04
CA GLY A 769 -5.71 12.91 0.49
C GLY A 769 -6.75 12.46 1.52
N GLN A 770 -6.52 12.69 2.81
CA GLN A 770 -7.41 12.25 3.89
C GLN A 770 -8.71 13.05 4.03
N GLY A 771 -8.80 14.21 3.37
CA GLY A 771 -9.99 15.07 3.45
C GLY A 771 -9.91 16.08 4.59
N LEU A 772 -8.73 16.67 4.79
CA LEU A 772 -8.55 17.77 5.74
C LEU A 772 -9.28 19.03 5.27
N LEU A 773 -9.17 19.38 3.99
CA LEU A 773 -9.85 20.57 3.44
C LEU A 773 -11.38 20.55 3.66
N PRO A 774 -12.12 19.49 3.24
CA PRO A 774 -13.56 19.44 3.52
C PRO A 774 -13.88 19.38 5.01
N ALA A 775 -13.02 18.80 5.85
CA ALA A 775 -13.22 18.78 7.31
C ALA A 775 -13.12 20.18 7.93
N ILE A 776 -12.16 21.02 7.48
CA ILE A 776 -12.05 22.43 7.88
C ILE A 776 -13.31 23.21 7.48
N CYS A 777 -13.72 23.10 6.21
CA CYS A 777 -14.94 23.75 5.73
C CYS A 777 -16.18 23.30 6.51
N ALA A 778 -16.29 21.99 6.81
CA ALA A 778 -17.41 21.43 7.55
C ALA A 778 -17.47 21.93 8.99
N ALA A 779 -16.34 21.90 9.72
CA ALA A 779 -16.28 22.34 11.11
C ALA A 779 -16.62 23.83 11.24
N ILE A 780 -16.04 24.68 10.39
CA ILE A 780 -16.31 26.12 10.40
C ILE A 780 -17.76 26.42 10.02
N SER A 781 -18.28 25.77 8.97
CA SER A 781 -19.68 25.94 8.55
C SER A 781 -20.67 25.52 9.64
N ALA A 782 -20.43 24.39 10.31
CA ALA A 782 -21.28 23.90 11.39
C ALA A 782 -21.27 24.85 12.60
N GLU A 783 -20.11 25.40 12.98
CA GLU A 783 -19.97 26.25 14.17
C GLU A 783 -20.36 27.71 13.93
N LEU A 784 -20.23 28.24 12.69
CA LEU A 784 -20.53 29.64 12.37
C LEU A 784 -21.90 29.84 11.69
N GLY A 785 -22.41 28.86 10.96
CA GLY A 785 -23.63 28.98 10.15
C GLY A 785 -23.40 29.57 8.75
N CYS A 786 -22.15 29.79 8.35
CA CYS A 786 -21.78 30.15 6.98
C CYS A 786 -21.86 28.93 6.05
N ALA A 787 -21.80 29.14 4.74
CA ALA A 787 -21.70 28.04 3.79
C ALA A 787 -20.27 27.52 3.68
N ARG A 788 -20.10 26.26 3.26
CA ARG A 788 -18.76 25.66 3.05
C ARG A 788 -17.93 26.42 2.01
N GLN A 789 -18.57 26.98 0.98
CA GLN A 789 -17.91 27.79 -0.04
C GLN A 789 -17.47 29.18 0.45
N ASP A 790 -17.94 29.63 1.62
CA ASP A 790 -17.48 30.89 2.23
C ASP A 790 -16.13 30.70 2.94
N VAL A 791 -15.65 29.46 3.06
CA VAL A 791 -14.45 29.09 3.83
C VAL A 791 -13.26 28.84 2.90
N LEU A 792 -12.12 29.46 3.22
CA LEU A 792 -10.83 29.21 2.59
C LEU A 792 -9.91 28.43 3.54
N PRO A 793 -9.73 27.11 3.35
CA PRO A 793 -8.78 26.34 4.15
C PRO A 793 -7.33 26.66 3.75
N LEU A 794 -6.49 27.02 4.72
CA LEU A 794 -5.05 27.24 4.56
C LEU A 794 -4.27 26.18 5.34
N VAL A 795 -3.46 25.38 4.65
CA VAL A 795 -2.81 24.18 5.21
C VAL A 795 -1.39 24.01 4.69
N GLY A 796 -0.54 23.33 5.46
CA GLY A 796 0.78 22.85 5.04
C GLY A 796 1.77 23.94 4.63
N ASP A 797 1.70 25.13 5.22
CA ASP A 797 2.64 26.23 4.97
C ASP A 797 3.00 26.94 6.27
N THR A 798 4.26 26.82 6.66
CA THR A 798 4.83 27.40 7.90
C THR A 798 4.78 28.94 7.94
N LEU A 799 4.53 29.61 6.82
CA LEU A 799 4.33 31.07 6.77
C LEU A 799 2.86 31.47 6.99
N LEU A 800 1.91 30.65 6.54
CA LEU A 800 0.48 31.02 6.52
C LEU A 800 -0.29 30.54 7.75
N ALA A 801 0.22 29.52 8.42
CA ALA A 801 -0.43 28.89 9.57
C ALA A 801 0.56 28.66 10.72
N LEU A 802 0.01 28.66 11.93
CA LEU A 802 0.74 28.26 13.13
C LEU A 802 0.97 26.76 13.16
N ASP A 803 1.94 26.33 13.94
CA ASP A 803 2.20 24.90 14.17
C ASP A 803 1.00 24.25 14.89
N SER A 804 0.24 23.45 14.14
CA SER A 804 -0.89 22.66 14.64
C SER A 804 -0.47 21.26 15.13
N GLY A 805 0.83 20.99 15.20
CA GLY A 805 1.40 19.66 15.41
C GLY A 805 1.41 18.82 14.13
N SER A 806 1.90 17.58 14.23
CA SER A 806 1.98 16.68 13.08
C SER A 806 0.62 16.16 12.61
N THR A 807 0.49 15.96 11.30
CA THR A 807 -0.65 15.29 10.68
C THR A 807 -0.52 13.77 10.77
N THR A 808 -0.48 13.26 12.01
CA THR A 808 -0.27 11.84 12.36
C THR A 808 -1.16 11.42 13.53
N ALA A 809 -1.04 10.17 14.00
CA ALA A 809 -1.72 9.64 15.19
C ALA A 809 -3.24 9.87 15.23
N SER A 810 -3.86 9.94 14.06
CA SER A 810 -5.29 10.20 13.86
C SER A 810 -5.81 11.45 14.59
N ARG A 811 -4.98 12.48 14.84
CA ARG A 811 -5.40 13.66 15.63
C ARG A 811 -6.02 14.80 14.81
N GLY A 812 -5.72 14.88 13.51
CA GLY A 812 -5.95 16.10 12.70
C GLY A 812 -7.40 16.59 12.71
N SER A 813 -8.38 15.69 12.56
CA SER A 813 -9.81 16.03 12.59
C SER A 813 -10.26 16.60 13.94
N HIS A 814 -9.75 16.03 15.04
CA HIS A 814 -10.02 16.55 16.38
C HIS A 814 -9.38 17.93 16.56
N VAL A 815 -8.14 18.12 16.11
CA VAL A 815 -7.45 19.43 16.19
C VAL A 815 -8.25 20.51 15.46
N VAL A 816 -8.74 20.22 14.25
CA VAL A 816 -9.62 21.14 13.50
C VAL A 816 -10.89 21.44 14.30
N TRP A 817 -11.61 20.41 14.72
CA TRP A 817 -12.86 20.56 15.47
C TRP A 817 -12.70 21.39 16.75
N ALA A 818 -11.71 21.04 17.58
CA ALA A 818 -11.47 21.71 18.86
C ALA A 818 -11.04 23.16 18.64
N SER A 819 -10.17 23.44 17.66
CA SER A 819 -9.74 24.80 17.35
C SER A 819 -10.92 25.68 16.92
N VAL A 820 -11.79 25.17 16.03
CA VAL A 820 -12.97 25.92 15.57
C VAL A 820 -13.93 26.14 16.72
N ARG A 821 -14.22 25.12 17.54
CA ARG A 821 -15.11 25.25 18.70
C ARG A 821 -14.61 26.29 19.71
N LEU A 822 -13.29 26.38 19.92
CA LEU A 822 -12.68 27.37 20.80
C LEU A 822 -12.67 28.79 20.19
N ALA A 823 -12.42 28.92 18.89
CA ALA A 823 -12.30 30.22 18.22
C ALA A 823 -13.65 30.84 17.79
N ALA A 824 -14.64 30.01 17.47
CA ALA A 824 -15.90 30.44 16.86
C ALA A 824 -16.70 31.46 17.69
N PRO A 825 -16.82 31.36 19.02
CA PRO A 825 -17.58 32.34 19.80
C PRO A 825 -17.01 33.76 19.70
N GLU A 826 -15.70 33.90 19.86
CA GLU A 826 -15.02 35.21 19.77
C GLU A 826 -15.02 35.72 18.33
N PHE A 827 -14.75 34.85 17.36
CA PHE A 827 -14.73 35.22 15.95
C PHE A 827 -16.10 35.68 15.44
N ARG A 828 -17.18 34.96 15.81
CA ARG A 828 -18.57 35.33 15.53
C ARG A 828 -18.88 36.72 16.09
N LEU A 829 -18.51 36.98 17.35
CA LEU A 829 -18.74 38.26 17.99
C LEU A 829 -17.97 39.39 17.32
N ALA A 830 -16.71 39.17 16.94
CA ALA A 830 -15.90 40.14 16.21
C ALA A 830 -16.51 40.47 14.84
N MET A 831 -16.93 39.44 14.09
CA MET A 831 -17.62 39.58 12.80
C MET A 831 -18.93 40.38 12.94
N CYS A 832 -19.79 40.02 13.88
CA CYS A 832 -21.06 40.72 14.12
C CYS A 832 -20.84 42.17 14.59
N ARG A 833 -19.85 42.44 15.45
CA ARG A 833 -19.51 43.82 15.87
C ARG A 833 -19.05 44.68 14.71
N ALA A 834 -18.20 44.15 13.85
CA ALA A 834 -17.72 44.87 12.68
C ALA A 834 -18.88 45.16 11.69
N ALA A 835 -19.73 44.17 11.42
CA ALA A 835 -20.93 44.34 10.60
C ALA A 835 -21.92 45.35 11.20
N ALA A 836 -22.19 45.25 12.51
CA ALA A 836 -23.06 46.15 13.24
C ALA A 836 -22.58 47.61 13.19
N GLY A 837 -21.26 47.82 13.32
CA GLY A 837 -20.65 49.14 13.19
C GLY A 837 -20.92 49.80 11.83
N LEU A 838 -20.92 49.02 10.75
CA LEU A 838 -21.24 49.52 9.40
C LEU A 838 -22.74 49.74 9.16
N ARG A 839 -23.59 48.93 9.79
CA ARG A 839 -25.05 48.97 9.60
C ARG A 839 -25.78 49.88 10.59
N GLY A 840 -25.13 50.28 11.68
CA GLY A 840 -25.73 51.08 12.75
C GLY A 840 -26.78 50.32 13.56
N CYS A 841 -26.61 49.00 13.72
CA CYS A 841 -27.48 48.13 14.53
C CYS A 841 -26.70 47.52 15.72
N ASP A 842 -27.36 46.68 16.52
CA ASP A 842 -26.71 45.93 17.60
C ASP A 842 -26.08 44.64 17.07
N ALA A 843 -24.88 44.31 17.53
CA ALA A 843 -24.19 43.07 17.17
C ALA A 843 -24.94 41.82 17.64
N GLU A 844 -25.67 41.89 18.75
CA GLU A 844 -26.50 40.78 19.26
C GLU A 844 -27.71 40.49 18.35
N GLN A 845 -28.07 41.43 17.48
CA GLN A 845 -29.14 41.25 16.50
C GLN A 845 -28.66 40.60 15.21
N LEU A 846 -27.35 40.35 15.05
CA LEU A 846 -26.77 39.79 13.83
C LEU A 846 -26.33 38.35 14.01
N VAL A 847 -26.58 37.55 12.97
CA VAL A 847 -26.05 36.19 12.84
C VAL A 847 -25.35 36.03 11.49
N LEU A 848 -24.31 35.19 11.47
CA LEU A 848 -23.67 34.75 10.24
C LEU A 848 -24.62 33.77 9.53
N VAL A 849 -24.73 33.93 8.22
CA VAL A 849 -25.49 33.08 7.28
C VAL A 849 -24.65 32.84 6.03
N PRO A 850 -25.04 31.96 5.09
CA PRO A 850 -24.36 31.83 3.81
C PRO A 850 -24.11 33.18 3.13
N GLY A 851 -22.84 33.50 2.86
CA GLY A 851 -22.38 34.71 2.16
C GLY A 851 -22.38 36.02 2.95
N GLY A 852 -22.89 36.08 4.19
CA GLY A 852 -22.98 37.35 4.92
C GLY A 852 -23.73 37.29 6.25
N PHE A 853 -24.44 38.38 6.57
CA PHE A 853 -25.13 38.57 7.85
C PHE A 853 -26.65 38.74 7.67
N ALA A 854 -27.42 38.22 8.62
CA ALA A 854 -28.88 38.39 8.70
C ALA A 854 -29.33 38.80 10.12
N GLU A 855 -30.56 39.29 10.25
CA GLU A 855 -31.15 39.59 11.57
C GLU A 855 -31.51 38.31 12.33
N SER A 856 -31.11 38.23 13.60
CA SER A 856 -31.36 37.09 14.49
C SER A 856 -32.85 36.85 14.78
N ALA A 857 -33.69 37.88 14.75
CA ALA A 857 -35.08 37.83 15.22
C ALA A 857 -36.06 37.24 14.19
N ASN A 858 -35.73 37.27 12.89
CA ASN A 858 -36.68 36.96 11.82
C ASN A 858 -36.34 35.73 11.00
N HIS A 859 -35.14 35.13 11.16
CA HIS A 859 -34.60 34.11 10.23
C HIS A 859 -34.89 34.45 8.75
N SER A 860 -34.89 35.75 8.42
CA SER A 860 -35.25 36.16 7.06
C SER A 860 -34.06 35.88 6.16
N ASP A 861 -34.30 35.30 4.99
CA ASP A 861 -33.29 35.16 3.93
C ASP A 861 -32.81 36.52 3.36
N ALA A 862 -33.33 37.64 3.88
CA ALA A 862 -32.95 38.98 3.47
C ALA A 862 -31.57 39.34 4.03
N PHE A 863 -30.60 39.22 3.15
CA PHE A 863 -29.20 39.58 3.32
C PHE A 863 -29.00 41.05 3.72
N LEU A 864 -28.35 41.31 4.85
CA LEU A 864 -28.10 42.68 5.33
C LEU A 864 -26.77 43.27 4.82
N LEU A 865 -25.73 42.44 4.80
CA LEU A 865 -24.35 42.81 4.45
C LEU A 865 -23.59 41.55 4.05
N SER A 866 -22.80 41.60 2.97
CA SER A 866 -21.94 40.48 2.59
C SER A 866 -20.64 40.45 3.39
N TYR A 867 -20.03 39.27 3.50
CA TYR A 867 -18.66 39.16 4.01
C TYR A 867 -17.67 39.97 3.15
N ALA A 868 -17.87 40.02 1.83
CA ALA A 868 -17.05 40.80 0.91
C ALA A 868 -17.19 42.32 1.13
N ASP A 869 -18.41 42.82 1.34
CA ASP A 869 -18.66 44.24 1.62
C ASP A 869 -18.07 44.64 2.97
N LEU A 870 -18.19 43.76 3.98
CA LEU A 870 -17.53 43.96 5.27
C LEU A 870 -16.00 44.04 5.11
N ALA A 871 -15.41 43.08 4.39
CA ALA A 871 -13.97 43.02 4.18
C ALA A 871 -13.42 44.21 3.38
N ALA A 872 -14.20 44.70 2.42
CA ALA A 872 -13.88 45.87 1.60
C ALA A 872 -13.94 47.18 2.42
N ALA A 873 -14.86 47.28 3.38
CA ALA A 873 -15.07 48.47 4.19
C ALA A 873 -14.06 48.64 5.33
N LEU A 874 -13.42 47.57 5.79
CA LEU A 874 -12.45 47.60 6.90
C LEU A 874 -11.01 47.73 6.39
N PRO A 875 -10.08 48.35 7.14
CA PRO A 875 -8.63 48.15 6.95
C PRO A 875 -8.22 46.68 7.15
N GLU A 876 -7.10 46.25 6.58
CA GLU A 876 -6.62 44.86 6.75
C GLU A 876 -6.28 44.53 8.21
N THR A 877 -5.74 45.49 8.97
CA THR A 877 -5.44 45.37 10.41
C THR A 877 -6.68 45.20 11.28
N ASP A 878 -7.85 45.58 10.76
CA ASP A 878 -9.12 45.62 11.51
C ASP A 878 -10.03 44.46 11.10
N LEU A 879 -9.60 43.62 10.14
CA LEU A 879 -10.33 42.42 9.77
C LEU A 879 -10.39 41.47 10.98
N PRO A 880 -11.58 40.94 11.32
CA PRO A 880 -11.71 39.98 12.41
C PRO A 880 -10.74 38.81 12.25
N SER A 881 -9.98 38.52 13.31
CA SER A 881 -9.13 37.34 13.38
C SER A 881 -9.00 36.85 14.82
N VAL A 882 -9.10 35.54 15.01
CA VAL A 882 -8.96 34.87 16.30
C VAL A 882 -8.03 33.68 16.13
N THR A 883 -7.05 33.59 17.04
CA THR A 883 -6.07 32.50 17.10
C THR A 883 -6.23 31.76 18.40
N VAL A 884 -6.19 30.43 18.34
CA VAL A 884 -6.24 29.56 19.52
C VAL A 884 -5.07 28.58 19.51
N THR A 885 -4.61 28.23 20.71
CA THR A 885 -3.58 27.22 20.96
C THR A 885 -3.99 26.38 22.16
N PHE A 886 -3.79 25.07 22.09
CA PHE A 886 -4.07 24.14 23.18
C PHE A 886 -3.22 22.88 23.07
N ASP A 887 -3.14 22.10 24.15
CA ASP A 887 -2.55 20.76 24.12
C ASP A 887 -3.63 19.72 23.85
N PHE A 888 -3.31 18.71 23.04
CA PHE A 888 -4.20 17.57 22.87
C PHE A 888 -4.46 16.87 24.21
N PRO A 889 -5.67 16.35 24.46
CA PRO A 889 -5.98 15.67 25.71
C PRO A 889 -5.04 14.50 26.00
N LYS A 890 -4.48 14.48 27.20
CA LYS A 890 -3.53 13.46 27.69
C LYS A 890 -3.93 12.96 29.07
N THR A 891 -3.43 11.76 29.38
CA THR A 891 -3.44 11.21 30.74
C THR A 891 -2.28 11.81 31.54
N ASP A 892 -2.38 11.80 32.86
CA ASP A 892 -1.33 12.28 33.78
C ASP A 892 -0.22 11.24 34.02
N TYR A 893 -0.33 10.06 33.41
CA TYR A 893 0.66 8.99 33.50
C TYR A 893 1.99 9.36 32.80
N ALA A 894 3.06 9.52 33.58
CA ALA A 894 4.36 9.99 33.09
C ALA A 894 5.47 8.92 33.01
N ASP A 895 5.26 7.72 33.58
CA ASP A 895 6.31 6.69 33.68
C ASP A 895 6.64 6.02 32.32
N ALA A 896 5.72 6.12 31.37
CA ALA A 896 5.90 5.70 29.98
C ALA A 896 4.88 6.42 29.08
N ASN A 897 5.08 6.34 27.76
CA ASN A 897 4.18 6.98 26.82
C ASN A 897 2.84 6.23 26.76
N ALA A 898 1.77 6.88 27.24
CA ALA A 898 0.46 6.27 27.39
C ALA A 898 -0.63 7.09 26.69
N ARG A 899 -1.56 6.43 26.01
CA ARG A 899 -2.68 7.09 25.35
C ARG A 899 -3.90 7.23 26.25
N TYR A 900 -4.64 8.32 26.04
CA TYR A 900 -5.82 8.69 26.83
C TYR A 900 -7.12 8.49 26.06
N ILE A 901 -7.14 8.90 24.79
CA ILE A 901 -8.32 8.83 23.92
C ILE A 901 -8.21 7.64 22.98
N PHE A 902 -9.28 6.88 22.84
CA PHE A 902 -9.39 5.75 21.93
C PHE A 902 -10.62 5.89 21.02
N ALA A 903 -10.52 5.30 19.83
CA ALA A 903 -11.64 5.03 18.92
C ALA A 903 -11.78 3.52 18.76
N PHE A 904 -12.99 3.03 18.49
CA PHE A 904 -13.29 1.59 18.53
C PHE A 904 -13.79 1.11 17.18
N GLY A 905 -13.50 -0.14 16.83
CA GLY A 905 -13.97 -0.73 15.59
C GLY A 905 -14.09 -2.25 15.66
N ALA A 906 -14.83 -2.77 14.67
CA ALA A 906 -14.91 -4.19 14.37
C ALA A 906 -14.81 -4.41 12.87
N SER A 907 -14.08 -5.45 12.47
CA SER A 907 -14.03 -5.89 11.07
C SER A 907 -14.56 -7.32 10.97
N LEU A 908 -15.35 -7.58 9.94
CA LEU A 908 -15.78 -8.93 9.57
C LEU A 908 -15.41 -9.20 8.13
N ALA A 909 -14.69 -10.30 7.90
CA ALA A 909 -14.28 -10.72 6.58
C ALA A 909 -14.96 -12.04 6.22
N ARG A 910 -15.49 -12.12 5.00
CA ARG A 910 -15.88 -13.38 4.38
C ARG A 910 -14.91 -13.67 3.25
N VAL A 911 -14.20 -14.78 3.35
CA VAL A 911 -13.11 -15.13 2.42
C VAL A 911 -13.42 -16.45 1.71
N ALA A 912 -12.82 -16.62 0.53
CA ALA A 912 -12.82 -17.87 -0.23
C ALA A 912 -11.37 -18.31 -0.45
N VAL A 913 -11.02 -19.54 -0.06
CA VAL A 913 -9.70 -20.14 -0.26
C VAL A 913 -9.76 -21.15 -1.41
N SER A 914 -8.89 -21.00 -2.41
CA SER A 914 -8.83 -21.89 -3.56
C SER A 914 -8.15 -23.20 -3.19
N ARG A 915 -8.82 -24.33 -3.46
CA ARG A 915 -8.23 -25.67 -3.40
C ARG A 915 -7.29 -25.95 -4.56
N VAL A 916 -7.36 -25.17 -5.64
CA VAL A 916 -6.47 -25.31 -6.80
C VAL A 916 -5.13 -24.63 -6.52
N THR A 917 -5.16 -23.39 -6.01
CA THR A 917 -3.99 -22.52 -5.93
C THR A 917 -3.56 -22.14 -4.52
N GLY A 918 -4.41 -22.33 -3.51
CA GLY A 918 -4.22 -21.76 -2.18
C GLY A 918 -4.44 -20.24 -2.12
N GLU A 919 -4.84 -19.59 -3.23
CA GLU A 919 -5.17 -18.16 -3.26
C GLU A 919 -6.37 -17.87 -2.35
N VAL A 920 -6.32 -16.75 -1.64
CA VAL A 920 -7.43 -16.24 -0.83
C VAL A 920 -8.06 -15.05 -1.54
N ARG A 921 -9.39 -15.06 -1.65
CA ARG A 921 -10.19 -13.92 -2.10
C ARG A 921 -11.04 -13.39 -0.96
N VAL A 922 -11.02 -12.09 -0.73
CA VAL A 922 -11.95 -11.44 0.19
C VAL A 922 -13.24 -11.15 -0.58
N LEU A 923 -14.32 -11.84 -0.25
CA LEU A 923 -15.61 -11.69 -0.92
C LEU A 923 -16.35 -10.46 -0.38
N ASP A 924 -16.40 -10.35 0.94
CA ASP A 924 -17.10 -9.30 1.67
C ASP A 924 -16.23 -8.83 2.84
N LEU A 925 -16.27 -7.52 3.13
CA LEU A 925 -15.61 -6.90 4.26
C LEU A 925 -16.54 -5.84 4.86
N HIS A 926 -16.96 -6.05 6.10
CA HIS A 926 -17.75 -5.07 6.85
C HIS A 926 -16.85 -4.39 7.88
N GLN A 927 -16.90 -3.06 7.93
CA GLN A 927 -16.22 -2.27 8.96
C GLN A 927 -17.25 -1.50 9.78
N HIS A 928 -17.16 -1.65 11.09
CA HIS A 928 -17.97 -0.93 12.07
C HIS A 928 -17.04 -0.03 12.88
N SER A 929 -17.50 1.17 13.21
CA SER A 929 -16.69 2.17 13.91
C SER A 929 -17.50 2.96 14.94
N ALA A 930 -16.87 3.27 16.07
CA ALA A 930 -17.36 4.20 17.07
C ALA A 930 -16.27 5.25 17.31
N ALA A 931 -16.40 6.37 16.61
CA ALA A 931 -15.44 7.46 16.64
C ALA A 931 -16.10 8.83 16.87
N GLY A 932 -17.41 8.86 17.14
CA GLY A 932 -18.12 10.12 17.35
C GLY A 932 -18.36 10.92 16.08
N PRO A 933 -18.91 12.14 16.20
CA PRO A 933 -19.57 12.81 15.11
C PRO A 933 -18.71 12.94 13.87
N ILE A 934 -19.24 12.45 12.76
CA ILE A 934 -18.63 12.49 11.45
C ILE A 934 -18.63 13.94 10.97
N ILE A 935 -17.46 14.57 11.00
CA ILE A 935 -17.25 15.94 10.52
C ILE A 935 -17.58 16.04 9.02
N ASP A 936 -17.05 15.11 8.22
CA ASP A 936 -17.35 15.01 6.79
C ASP A 936 -17.54 13.56 6.37
N LEU A 937 -18.73 13.26 5.82
CA LEU A 937 -19.15 11.90 5.48
C LEU A 937 -18.27 11.25 4.41
N ALA A 938 -17.91 12.00 3.36
CA ALA A 938 -17.14 11.47 2.24
C ALA A 938 -15.69 11.20 2.66
N ALA A 939 -15.08 12.11 3.43
CA ALA A 939 -13.75 11.92 3.99
C ALA A 939 -13.69 10.70 4.94
N TYR A 940 -14.66 10.59 5.85
CA TYR A 940 -14.74 9.47 6.81
C TYR A 940 -14.88 8.12 6.11
N LEU A 941 -15.83 8.01 5.17
CA LEU A 941 -16.05 6.80 4.38
C LEU A 941 -14.76 6.41 3.62
N GLY A 942 -14.15 7.35 2.90
CA GLY A 942 -12.92 7.09 2.14
C GLY A 942 -11.74 6.67 3.01
N GLN A 943 -11.64 7.16 4.26
CA GLN A 943 -10.61 6.71 5.20
C GLN A 943 -10.80 5.25 5.60
N LEU A 944 -12.02 4.83 5.95
CA LEU A 944 -12.28 3.43 6.33
C LEU A 944 -12.12 2.49 5.13
N GLU A 945 -12.66 2.84 3.96
CA GLU A 945 -12.49 2.04 2.74
C GLU A 945 -11.01 1.92 2.31
N GLY A 946 -10.27 3.02 2.32
CA GLY A 946 -8.84 3.01 2.00
C GLY A 946 -8.01 2.21 3.01
N GLY A 947 -8.37 2.28 4.31
CA GLY A 947 -7.73 1.49 5.37
C GLY A 947 -8.00 0.00 5.20
N ALA A 948 -9.23 -0.35 4.84
CA ALA A 948 -9.66 -1.71 4.57
C ALA A 948 -8.85 -2.36 3.44
N VAL A 949 -8.68 -1.66 2.30
CA VAL A 949 -7.91 -2.17 1.15
C VAL A 949 -6.41 -2.25 1.48
N GLN A 950 -5.85 -1.29 2.22
CA GLN A 950 -4.45 -1.34 2.64
C GLN A 950 -4.17 -2.49 3.63
N GLY A 951 -5.14 -2.80 4.50
CA GLY A 951 -5.11 -3.97 5.39
C GLY A 951 -5.21 -5.29 4.64
N LEU A 952 -6.03 -5.35 3.58
CA LEU A 952 -6.08 -6.52 2.69
C LEU A 952 -4.71 -6.78 2.05
N GLY A 953 -4.05 -5.73 1.55
CA GLY A 953 -2.71 -5.84 0.97
C GLY A 953 -1.68 -6.34 1.96
N PHE A 954 -1.61 -5.76 3.17
CA PHE A 954 -0.75 -6.23 4.26
C PHE A 954 -0.97 -7.71 4.61
N THR A 955 -2.19 -8.20 4.44
CA THR A 955 -2.58 -9.57 4.79
C THR A 955 -2.28 -10.58 3.68
N LEU A 956 -2.43 -10.20 2.40
CA LEU A 956 -2.46 -11.18 1.30
C LEU A 956 -1.37 -10.98 0.23
N THR A 957 -0.88 -9.77 0.00
CA THR A 957 -0.09 -9.49 -1.22
C THR A 957 1.17 -8.65 -1.01
N GLU A 958 1.20 -7.75 -0.04
CA GLU A 958 2.23 -6.73 0.09
C GLU A 958 3.37 -7.15 1.02
N ASP A 959 4.57 -7.30 0.46
CA ASP A 959 5.81 -7.43 1.22
C ASP A 959 7.00 -6.85 0.43
N CYS A 960 8.00 -6.36 1.15
CA CYS A 960 9.28 -5.88 0.66
C CYS A 960 10.39 -6.83 1.15
N PRO A 961 10.41 -8.09 0.68
CA PRO A 961 11.36 -9.06 1.18
C PRO A 961 12.78 -8.59 0.90
N MET A 962 13.65 -8.83 1.89
CA MET A 962 15.07 -8.50 1.82
C MET A 962 15.91 -9.76 1.89
N GLN A 963 16.98 -9.77 1.12
CA GLN A 963 18.01 -10.79 1.14
C GLN A 963 19.36 -10.10 0.99
N ASP A 964 20.34 -10.45 1.83
CA ASP A 964 21.67 -9.85 1.79
C ASP A 964 21.61 -8.31 1.90
N ALA A 965 20.77 -7.82 2.81
CA ALA A 965 20.44 -6.39 2.99
C ALA A 965 19.99 -5.67 1.69
N ALA A 966 19.43 -6.40 0.72
CA ALA A 966 18.92 -5.86 -0.54
C ALA A 966 17.45 -6.22 -0.74
N TYR A 967 16.66 -5.26 -1.22
CA TYR A 967 15.27 -5.54 -1.60
C TYR A 967 15.21 -6.45 -2.83
N LEU A 968 14.34 -7.46 -2.77
CA LEU A 968 14.00 -8.30 -3.93
C LEU A 968 12.93 -7.63 -4.81
N THR A 969 12.20 -6.66 -4.26
CA THR A 969 11.22 -5.84 -4.98
C THR A 969 11.80 -4.45 -5.27
N GLY A 970 11.55 -3.94 -6.47
CA GLY A 970 12.13 -2.69 -6.97
C GLY A 970 11.09 -1.69 -7.48
N ASN A 971 9.89 -2.16 -7.84
CA ASN A 971 8.83 -1.34 -8.44
C ASN A 971 7.47 -2.09 -8.31
N PHE A 972 6.35 -1.50 -8.76
CA PHE A 972 5.01 -2.09 -8.64
C PHE A 972 4.76 -3.29 -9.57
N ASP A 973 5.70 -3.62 -10.45
CA ASP A 973 5.66 -4.87 -11.23
C ASP A 973 6.03 -6.08 -10.38
N ASN A 974 6.74 -5.91 -9.26
CA ASN A 974 7.07 -6.99 -8.31
C ASN A 974 6.69 -6.69 -6.84
N TYR A 975 6.26 -5.47 -6.50
CA TYR A 975 5.56 -5.13 -5.26
C TYR A 975 4.04 -5.09 -5.48
N MET A 976 3.30 -6.02 -4.87
CA MET A 976 1.90 -6.28 -5.21
C MET A 976 0.91 -5.47 -4.37
N LEU A 977 0.76 -4.17 -4.67
CA LEU A 977 -0.35 -3.36 -4.17
C LEU A 977 -1.71 -3.92 -4.65
N PRO A 978 -2.74 -3.99 -3.79
CA PRO A 978 -4.09 -4.37 -4.18
C PRO A 978 -4.63 -3.49 -5.32
N GLY A 979 -5.19 -4.12 -6.34
CA GLY A 979 -5.89 -3.48 -7.44
C GLY A 979 -7.40 -3.74 -7.38
N ILE A 980 -8.14 -3.27 -8.38
CA ILE A 980 -9.62 -3.39 -8.44
C ILE A 980 -10.09 -4.86 -8.38
N GLN A 981 -9.30 -5.81 -8.90
CA GLN A 981 -9.64 -7.23 -8.87
C GLN A 981 -9.32 -7.91 -7.53
N ASP A 982 -8.48 -7.28 -6.71
CA ASP A 982 -8.11 -7.76 -5.38
C ASP A 982 -9.05 -7.18 -4.30
N ALA A 983 -9.65 -6.01 -4.56
CA ALA A 983 -10.60 -5.36 -3.65
C ALA A 983 -11.88 -6.21 -3.44
N PRO A 984 -12.45 -6.21 -2.22
CA PRO A 984 -13.64 -6.99 -1.93
C PRO A 984 -14.86 -6.48 -2.71
N LEU A 985 -15.68 -7.41 -3.20
CA LEU A 985 -16.89 -7.09 -3.96
C LEU A 985 -17.95 -6.40 -3.09
N GLY A 986 -18.07 -6.81 -1.83
CA GLY A 986 -18.95 -6.21 -0.82
C GLY A 986 -18.16 -5.52 0.28
N LEU A 987 -17.73 -4.27 0.06
CA LEU A 987 -17.16 -3.42 1.11
C LEU A 987 -18.24 -2.52 1.70
N HIS A 988 -18.54 -2.69 2.99
CA HIS A 988 -19.57 -1.90 3.67
C HIS A 988 -19.02 -1.27 4.94
N VAL A 989 -19.34 0.01 5.14
CA VAL A 989 -18.88 0.79 6.28
C VAL A 989 -20.07 1.26 7.11
N PHE A 990 -19.98 1.05 8.42
CA PHE A 990 -20.96 1.42 9.41
C PHE A 990 -20.30 2.29 10.50
N ALA A 991 -21.03 3.26 11.02
CA ALA A 991 -20.52 4.16 12.05
C ALA A 991 -21.57 4.54 13.09
N LEU A 992 -21.15 4.59 14.35
CA LEU A 992 -21.81 5.32 15.42
C LEU A 992 -21.36 6.78 15.35
N ASP A 993 -22.30 7.65 15.01
CA ASP A 993 -22.11 9.08 14.72
C ASP A 993 -22.37 9.96 15.96
N ASP A 994 -22.56 9.34 17.11
CA ASP A 994 -22.84 9.95 18.41
C ASP A 994 -21.66 9.81 19.37
N LEU A 995 -21.70 10.57 20.48
CA LEU A 995 -20.78 10.43 21.60
C LEU A 995 -21.52 9.85 22.81
N ASP A 996 -20.74 9.33 23.76
CA ASP A 996 -21.27 9.01 25.08
C ASP A 996 -21.85 10.24 25.79
N PRO A 997 -22.94 10.09 26.58
CA PRO A 997 -23.46 11.18 27.39
C PRO A 997 -22.37 11.81 28.28
N GLY A 998 -22.15 13.12 28.11
CA GLY A 998 -21.15 13.86 28.87
C GLY A 998 -19.74 13.86 28.28
N ASP A 999 -19.52 13.26 27.09
CA ASP A 999 -18.24 13.38 26.38
C ASP A 999 -17.98 14.84 25.96
N VAL A 1000 -16.89 15.40 26.49
CA VAL A 1000 -16.43 16.78 26.19
C VAL A 1000 -15.28 16.80 25.18
N LEU A 1001 -14.77 15.64 24.80
CA LEU A 1001 -13.57 15.44 24.00
C LEU A 1001 -13.89 15.40 22.50
N GLY A 1002 -15.14 15.21 22.09
CA GLY A 1002 -15.57 15.41 20.69
C GLY A 1002 -15.24 14.25 19.73
N PRO A 1003 -15.15 14.49 18.41
CA PRO A 1003 -14.87 13.42 17.45
C PRO A 1003 -13.45 12.85 17.63
N ARG A 1004 -13.32 11.55 17.34
CA ARG A 1004 -12.06 10.81 17.27
C ARG A 1004 -11.65 10.65 15.80
N GLY A 1005 -10.35 10.58 15.53
CA GLY A 1005 -9.89 10.32 14.18
C GLY A 1005 -9.96 8.85 13.81
N VAL A 1006 -10.36 8.60 12.56
CA VAL A 1006 -10.45 7.27 11.96
C VAL A 1006 -9.33 7.01 10.95
N GLY A 1007 -8.35 7.92 10.89
CA GLY A 1007 -7.21 7.85 9.99
C GLY A 1007 -6.51 6.51 10.06
N GLU A 1008 -6.43 5.84 11.21
CA GLU A 1008 -5.78 4.53 11.34
C GLU A 1008 -6.74 3.39 11.70
N LEU A 1009 -7.97 3.72 12.10
CA LEU A 1009 -8.95 2.74 12.57
C LEU A 1009 -9.32 1.71 11.49
N GLY A 1010 -9.46 2.16 10.24
CA GLY A 1010 -9.92 1.30 9.13
C GLY A 1010 -8.97 0.17 8.72
N ILE A 1011 -7.70 0.20 9.14
CA ILE A 1011 -6.75 -0.88 8.83
C ILE A 1011 -6.61 -1.91 9.96
N GLY A 1012 -6.84 -1.51 11.22
CA GLY A 1012 -6.33 -2.25 12.39
C GLY A 1012 -6.88 -3.67 12.58
N ALA A 1013 -8.16 -3.90 12.33
CA ALA A 1013 -8.81 -5.20 12.53
C ALA A 1013 -8.92 -6.05 11.24
N VAL A 1014 -8.47 -5.55 10.09
CA VAL A 1014 -8.67 -6.22 8.79
C VAL A 1014 -7.89 -7.53 8.71
N THR A 1015 -6.62 -7.49 9.09
CA THR A 1015 -5.70 -8.65 9.02
C THR A 1015 -6.16 -9.82 9.87
N PRO A 1016 -6.43 -9.66 11.18
CA PRO A 1016 -6.95 -10.77 11.97
C PRO A 1016 -8.33 -11.23 11.51
N ALA A 1017 -9.24 -10.35 11.06
CA ALA A 1017 -10.54 -10.78 10.54
C ALA A 1017 -10.39 -11.71 9.33
N ILE A 1018 -9.48 -11.40 8.40
CA ILE A 1018 -9.17 -12.25 7.25
C ILE A 1018 -8.47 -13.55 7.68
N ALA A 1019 -7.48 -13.48 8.58
CA ALA A 1019 -6.76 -14.66 9.08
C ALA A 1019 -7.70 -15.65 9.81
N ASN A 1020 -8.59 -15.13 10.66
CA ASN A 1020 -9.61 -15.91 11.35
C ASN A 1020 -10.65 -16.47 10.35
N ALA A 1021 -10.99 -15.73 9.30
CA ALA A 1021 -11.87 -16.25 8.23
C ALA A 1021 -11.21 -17.38 7.42
N ILE A 1022 -9.90 -17.31 7.18
CA ILE A 1022 -9.13 -18.40 6.55
C ILE A 1022 -9.14 -19.63 7.47
N ALA A 1023 -8.96 -19.45 8.77
CA ALA A 1023 -9.04 -20.53 9.74
C ALA A 1023 -10.45 -21.14 9.80
N ALA A 1024 -11.49 -20.33 9.78
CA ALA A 1024 -12.87 -20.80 9.68
C ALA A 1024 -13.13 -21.59 8.39
N ALA A 1025 -12.48 -21.23 7.27
CA ALA A 1025 -12.60 -21.96 6.01
C ALA A 1025 -11.81 -23.28 6.01
N THR A 1026 -10.60 -23.30 6.59
CA THR A 1026 -9.60 -24.36 6.30
C THR A 1026 -9.10 -25.11 7.53
N GLY A 1027 -9.42 -24.66 8.73
CA GLY A 1027 -8.83 -25.10 10.00
C GLY A 1027 -7.38 -24.64 10.20
N TYR A 1028 -6.80 -23.86 9.28
CA TYR A 1028 -5.44 -23.35 9.39
C TYR A 1028 -5.45 -21.86 9.77
N TRP A 1029 -4.81 -21.53 10.90
CA TRP A 1029 -4.57 -20.15 11.33
C TRP A 1029 -3.19 -19.69 10.83
N PRO A 1030 -3.09 -18.82 9.82
CA PRO A 1030 -1.81 -18.38 9.30
C PRO A 1030 -1.06 -17.53 10.34
N PRO A 1031 0.15 -17.93 10.78
CA PRO A 1031 0.95 -17.13 11.71
C PRO A 1031 1.85 -16.11 11.00
N VAL A 1032 2.00 -16.21 9.67
CA VAL A 1032 2.88 -15.35 8.86
C VAL A 1032 2.05 -14.56 7.87
N MET A 1033 2.33 -13.26 7.79
CA MET A 1033 1.78 -12.34 6.80
C MET A 1033 2.86 -11.85 5.82
N PRO A 1034 2.53 -11.68 4.52
CA PRO A 1034 1.24 -11.99 3.92
C PRO A 1034 1.02 -13.50 3.83
N VAL A 1035 -0.24 -13.94 3.80
CA VAL A 1035 -0.57 -15.37 3.72
C VAL A 1035 -0.09 -15.92 2.37
N VAL A 1036 0.97 -16.74 2.41
CA VAL A 1036 1.54 -17.34 1.20
C VAL A 1036 0.61 -18.46 0.70
N PRO A 1037 0.09 -18.39 -0.53
CA PRO A 1037 -0.79 -19.41 -1.12
C PRO A 1037 -0.19 -20.83 -1.10
N GLU A 1038 1.13 -20.93 -1.23
CA GLU A 1038 1.87 -22.19 -1.15
C GLU A 1038 1.64 -22.91 0.18
N THR A 1039 1.66 -22.18 1.29
CA THR A 1039 1.45 -22.72 2.63
C THR A 1039 0.03 -23.26 2.80
N LEU A 1040 -0.97 -22.51 2.30
CA LEU A 1040 -2.36 -22.96 2.33
C LEU A 1040 -2.60 -24.18 1.45
N LEU A 1041 -2.04 -24.19 0.24
CA LEU A 1041 -2.18 -25.33 -0.66
C LEU A 1041 -1.54 -26.58 -0.08
N ALA A 1042 -0.37 -26.45 0.56
CA ALA A 1042 0.28 -27.55 1.26
C ALA A 1042 -0.61 -28.10 2.38
N HIS A 1043 -1.20 -27.24 3.21
CA HIS A 1043 -2.15 -27.65 4.27
C HIS A 1043 -3.36 -28.41 3.72
N LEU A 1044 -3.93 -27.96 2.60
CA LEU A 1044 -5.09 -28.60 1.96
C LEU A 1044 -4.75 -29.92 1.25
N SER A 1045 -3.48 -30.14 0.91
CA SER A 1045 -3.02 -31.30 0.12
C SER A 1045 -2.66 -32.53 0.96
N VAL A 1046 -2.56 -32.40 2.29
CA VAL A 1046 -2.23 -33.53 3.18
C VAL A 1046 -3.45 -34.48 3.29
N SER A 1047 -3.28 -35.74 2.86
CA SER A 1047 -4.23 -36.82 3.14
C SER A 1047 -4.18 -37.18 4.63
N ALA A 1048 -5.35 -37.27 5.28
CA ALA A 1048 -5.48 -37.68 6.69
C ALA A 1048 -5.12 -39.15 6.91
#